data_AF-A0A8C9LN74-F1
#
_entry.id   AF-A0A8C9LN74-F1
#
_cell.length_a   1.000
_cell.length_b   1.000
_cell.length_c   1.000
_cell.angle_alpha   90.00
_cell.angle_beta   90.00
_cell.angle_gamma   90.00
#
_symmetry.space_group_name_H-M   'P 1'
#
loop_
_entity.id
_entity.type
_entity.pdbx_description
1 polymer ?
#
loop_
_entity_poly.entity_id
_entity_poly.type
_entity_poly.pdbx_seq_one_letter_code
_entity_poly.pdbx_strand_id
1 'polypeptide(L)'
;MLIKRVSDILQAFSSVNKNITFYLHHNWISQHVIKKKGSYNCSNTYCNTKTLTFFALKNKNLLTMDTSKMNNNEDNKLNDVGSSKSNNKSNNSVLTSEEVRNTFLKYFENKNHTIVESASVIPYNDNTLLFTNAGMNQFKKIFLGNADKNSELGKLKRAVDTQKCIRAGGKHNDLDDVGKDVYHHTFFEMLGNWSFGDYFKKESIAYAWDLLVNVYKINPDRLYVTYFGGDKELSNCNEDLETKKIWLQYVSEDRILPFGMKENFWEMAETGPCGPCSEIHYDRIGNRDASSLVNMDDPSVLEIWNIVFMQYNKDENKNINKLPYPCIDTGMGLERITSILQNVKSNYDTDLFIPIFKEIRKLFPYIPEYEGKVNEEDINKVDYAYRVISDHIRCVTIAICDGCIPSNEGRNYVIRRIIRRAIRVGKQYFNIKSDVLWFYKLVNVVSDILGNCFKDLKNETKLNYIKNVIKQEEMLFNKTLEKGVEQFNKIIKKCQIGKNIVVGSGSNDGTSVNGSLKDGISNSNKQVVMFRGKDAFDLYTSYGFPIDLVEIMCEEKNIKLNIQEFNDLFKKHQLVSDTNNFKITRFFDLPVEKAHELKTIHKINATIDNHKYTWNNNEFPNDLKLKTVVKAIYDGNSFLKNITFSNDKRSNSIDSEQSNSNSNNT
;
A
#
# COMPACT_ATOMS: atom_id res chain seq x y z
N MET A 1 -18.66 -13.22 20.10
CA MET A 1 -19.65 -14.32 20.15
C MET A 1 -21.09 -13.85 19.91
N LEU A 2 -21.51 -12.71 20.46
CA LEU A 2 -22.83 -12.09 20.25
C LEU A 2 -23.20 -11.88 18.76
N ILE A 3 -22.27 -11.29 18.00
CA ILE A 3 -22.45 -10.98 16.57
C ILE A 3 -22.58 -12.24 15.72
N LYS A 4 -21.95 -13.35 16.16
CA LYS A 4 -22.00 -14.63 15.45
C LYS A 4 -23.36 -15.31 15.61
N ARG A 5 -23.92 -15.35 16.84
CA ARG A 5 -25.26 -15.90 17.09
C ARG A 5 -26.39 -15.08 16.44
N VAL A 6 -26.27 -13.75 16.37
CA VAL A 6 -27.25 -12.90 15.65
C VAL A 6 -27.10 -13.04 14.14
N SER A 7 -25.88 -13.10 13.61
CA SER A 7 -25.61 -13.39 12.19
C SER A 7 -26.14 -14.76 11.76
N ASP A 8 -26.03 -15.79 12.61
CA ASP A 8 -26.52 -17.14 12.31
C ASP A 8 -28.07 -17.19 12.28
N ILE A 9 -28.76 -16.45 13.15
CA ILE A 9 -30.23 -16.29 13.12
C ILE A 9 -30.67 -15.52 11.88
N LEU A 10 -29.99 -14.42 11.54
CA LEU A 10 -30.30 -13.60 10.36
C LEU A 10 -29.99 -14.33 9.04
N GLN A 11 -28.96 -15.17 8.99
CA GLN A 11 -28.68 -16.05 7.84
C GLN A 11 -29.72 -17.16 7.69
N ALA A 12 -30.21 -17.75 8.79
CA ALA A 12 -31.29 -18.72 8.73
C ALA A 12 -32.59 -18.08 8.18
N PHE A 13 -32.91 -16.84 8.58
CA PHE A 13 -34.06 -16.09 8.06
C PHE A 13 -33.93 -15.69 6.58
N SER A 14 -32.75 -15.22 6.16
CA SER A 14 -32.45 -14.86 4.76
C SER A 14 -32.54 -16.06 3.80
N SER A 15 -32.21 -17.27 4.29
CA SER A 15 -32.25 -18.50 3.49
C SER A 15 -33.68 -18.98 3.14
N VAL A 16 -34.70 -18.53 3.90
CA VAL A 16 -36.11 -18.92 3.72
C VAL A 16 -36.90 -17.87 2.93
N ASN A 17 -36.52 -16.59 2.98
CA ASN A 17 -37.23 -15.51 2.29
C ASN A 17 -36.23 -14.62 1.51
N LYS A 18 -36.17 -14.79 0.18
CA LYS A 18 -35.16 -14.16 -0.69
C LYS A 18 -35.26 -12.63 -0.82
N ASN A 19 -36.29 -12.00 -0.23
CA ASN A 19 -36.60 -10.57 -0.38
C ASN A 19 -36.56 -9.76 0.94
N ILE A 20 -36.03 -10.30 2.04
CA ILE A 20 -35.96 -9.58 3.33
C ILE A 20 -34.50 -9.39 3.75
N THR A 21 -34.09 -8.13 3.92
CA THR A 21 -32.75 -7.74 4.41
C THR A 21 -32.89 -7.17 5.82
N PHE A 22 -32.13 -7.70 6.79
CA PHE A 22 -32.15 -7.22 8.16
C PHE A 22 -30.98 -6.26 8.41
N TYR A 23 -31.29 -5.07 8.94
CA TYR A 23 -30.30 -4.08 9.33
C TYR A 23 -30.10 -4.05 10.85
N LEU A 24 -28.84 -4.09 11.27
CA LEU A 24 -28.39 -3.58 12.57
C LEU A 24 -27.74 -2.22 12.28
N HIS A 25 -28.14 -1.19 13.01
CA HIS A 25 -27.72 0.18 12.72
C HIS A 25 -26.19 0.32 12.86
N HIS A 26 -25.58 0.63 11.73
CA HIS A 26 -24.19 0.91 11.37
C HIS A 26 -23.10 -0.18 11.33
N ASN A 27 -22.55 -0.26 10.11
CA ASN A 27 -21.16 -0.48 9.71
C ASN A 27 -20.47 -1.66 10.40
N TRP A 28 -20.65 -2.84 9.82
CA TRP A 28 -19.57 -3.81 9.50
C TRP A 28 -20.16 -5.22 9.36
N ILE A 29 -20.24 -5.75 8.14
CA ILE A 29 -20.14 -7.20 7.89
C ILE A 29 -19.40 -7.40 6.55
N SER A 30 -18.08 -7.53 6.60
CA SER A 30 -17.36 -8.32 5.60
C SER A 30 -17.31 -9.78 6.11
N GLN A 31 -17.64 -10.68 5.21
CA GLN A 31 -17.99 -12.07 5.45
C GLN A 31 -16.80 -12.90 5.96
N HIS A 32 -17.03 -13.70 7.01
CA HIS A 32 -16.22 -14.88 7.35
C HIS A 32 -17.10 -15.92 8.05
N VAL A 33 -17.92 -16.70 7.32
CA VAL A 33 -18.30 -18.06 7.75
C VAL A 33 -18.64 -18.93 6.53
N ILE A 34 -17.71 -19.79 6.12
CA ILE A 34 -18.05 -21.09 5.51
C ILE A 34 -17.27 -22.19 6.24
N LYS A 35 -18.06 -23.09 6.86
CA LYS A 35 -17.78 -24.49 7.24
C LYS A 35 -16.78 -24.79 8.36
N LYS A 36 -17.32 -25.35 9.46
CA LYS A 36 -16.97 -26.71 9.88
C LYS A 36 -18.21 -27.44 10.42
N LYS A 37 -18.50 -28.59 9.81
CA LYS A 37 -19.45 -29.61 10.31
C LYS A 37 -18.89 -30.19 11.62
N GLY A 38 -19.74 -30.40 12.61
CA GLY A 38 -19.41 -31.10 13.85
C GLY A 38 -20.57 -31.05 14.83
N SER A 39 -21.36 -32.11 14.84
CA SER A 39 -22.51 -32.38 15.72
C SER A 39 -22.06 -32.75 17.13
N TYR A 40 -22.54 -32.06 18.18
CA TYR A 40 -22.65 -32.61 19.54
C TYR A 40 -23.80 -31.97 20.33
N ASN A 41 -24.61 -32.84 20.95
CA ASN A 41 -25.74 -32.56 21.86
C ASN A 41 -25.29 -32.59 23.34
N CYS A 42 -25.86 -31.73 24.19
CA CYS A 42 -26.16 -31.95 25.64
C CYS A 42 -26.72 -30.62 26.24
N SER A 43 -28.02 -30.49 26.54
CA SER A 43 -28.77 -30.80 27.79
C SER A 43 -28.56 -29.82 28.97
N ASN A 44 -29.61 -29.03 29.30
CA ASN A 44 -30.11 -28.53 30.62
C ASN A 44 -29.13 -28.46 31.83
N THR A 45 -29.01 -27.43 32.70
CA THR A 45 -30.02 -26.68 33.51
C THR A 45 -29.33 -25.64 34.48
N TYR A 46 -30.03 -24.53 34.83
CA TYR A 46 -29.99 -23.57 36.00
C TYR A 46 -28.78 -22.70 36.48
N CYS A 47 -29.13 -21.42 36.78
CA CYS A 47 -28.41 -20.24 37.33
C CYS A 47 -27.76 -20.44 38.73
N ASN A 48 -26.84 -19.62 39.29
CA ASN A 48 -26.78 -18.15 39.39
C ASN A 48 -25.40 -17.62 39.93
N THR A 49 -25.09 -16.35 39.60
CA THR A 49 -24.23 -15.33 40.29
C THR A 49 -22.68 -15.40 40.43
N LYS A 50 -22.03 -14.50 39.65
CA LYS A 50 -20.90 -13.54 39.86
C LYS A 50 -19.56 -13.92 40.56
N THR A 51 -18.45 -13.78 39.81
CA THR A 51 -17.21 -12.95 39.97
C THR A 51 -15.99 -13.66 39.32
N LEU A 52 -15.04 -12.92 38.75
CA LEU A 52 -14.19 -13.37 37.63
C LEU A 52 -12.67 -13.18 37.87
N THR A 53 -11.82 -14.04 37.29
CA THR A 53 -10.38 -13.78 37.04
C THR A 53 -9.87 -14.57 35.80
N PHE A 54 -8.80 -14.06 35.18
CA PHE A 54 -8.32 -14.27 33.80
C PHE A 54 -7.43 -15.52 33.51
N PHE A 55 -7.35 -15.81 32.19
CA PHE A 55 -6.30 -16.41 31.32
C PHE A 55 -5.89 -17.91 31.33
N ALA A 56 -5.81 -18.39 30.08
CA ALA A 56 -4.94 -19.42 29.47
C ALA A 56 -5.39 -20.91 29.39
N LEU A 57 -5.17 -21.47 28.18
CA LEU A 57 -5.55 -22.79 27.65
C LEU A 57 -4.64 -23.94 28.15
N LYS A 58 -5.20 -25.15 28.38
CA LYS A 58 -5.11 -26.36 27.50
C LYS A 58 -5.32 -27.71 28.24
N ASN A 59 -6.14 -28.58 27.64
CA ASN A 59 -6.28 -30.06 27.71
C ASN A 59 -6.58 -30.83 29.03
N LYS A 60 -7.54 -31.78 28.92
CA LYS A 60 -7.68 -33.04 29.68
C LYS A 60 -7.53 -34.20 28.65
N ASN A 61 -6.97 -35.38 28.88
CA ASN A 61 -6.55 -36.09 30.09
C ASN A 61 -5.64 -37.29 29.75
N LEU A 62 -4.88 -37.71 30.77
CA LEU A 62 -4.35 -39.04 31.13
C LEU A 62 -3.40 -39.82 30.20
N LEU A 63 -2.17 -40.02 30.71
CA LEU A 63 -1.54 -41.35 30.80
C LEU A 63 -1.02 -41.55 32.23
N THR A 64 -1.13 -42.79 32.70
CA THR A 64 -0.67 -43.30 33.98
C THR A 64 0.86 -43.44 34.08
N MET A 65 1.32 -43.51 35.34
CA MET A 65 2.50 -44.21 35.87
C MET A 65 3.85 -43.50 35.98
N ASP A 66 4.22 -43.39 37.26
CA ASP A 66 5.47 -43.75 37.93
C ASP A 66 6.72 -42.85 37.94
N THR A 67 7.21 -42.73 39.17
CA THR A 67 8.35 -41.97 39.65
C THR A 67 9.67 -42.71 39.40
N SER A 68 10.74 -41.98 39.07
CA SER A 68 12.02 -41.96 39.84
C SER A 68 13.23 -41.48 39.01
N LYS A 69 14.17 -40.83 39.71
CA LYS A 69 15.56 -40.49 39.34
C LYS A 69 15.69 -39.33 38.33
N MET A 70 16.63 -38.39 38.41
CA MET A 70 17.95 -38.41 39.06
C MET A 70 18.48 -36.98 39.26
N ASN A 71 19.37 -36.86 40.24
CA ASN A 71 20.09 -35.70 40.75
C ASN A 71 21.15 -35.10 39.78
N ASN A 72 21.44 -33.82 40.05
CA ASN A 72 22.79 -33.22 40.24
C ASN A 72 23.63 -32.60 39.10
N ASN A 73 24.18 -31.43 39.50
CA ASN A 73 25.53 -30.86 39.27
C ASN A 73 25.77 -30.07 37.98
N GLU A 74 26.59 -29.01 37.95
CA GLU A 74 27.26 -28.12 38.94
C GLU A 74 27.91 -26.98 38.11
N ASP A 75 28.32 -25.93 38.80
CA ASP A 75 29.09 -24.78 38.34
C ASP A 75 30.37 -25.10 37.54
N ASN A 76 30.85 -24.13 36.76
CA ASN A 76 32.24 -23.66 36.89
C ASN A 76 32.52 -22.33 36.19
N LYS A 77 33.04 -21.38 36.98
CA LYS A 77 33.77 -20.17 36.58
C LYS A 77 35.22 -20.55 36.24
N LEU A 78 35.85 -19.81 35.32
CA LEU A 78 37.31 -19.60 35.30
C LEU A 78 37.65 -18.23 34.70
N ASN A 79 38.49 -17.49 35.41
CA ASN A 79 39.15 -16.24 35.02
C ASN A 79 40.38 -16.56 34.16
N ASP A 80 40.76 -15.67 33.24
CA ASP A 80 42.18 -15.49 32.91
C ASP A 80 42.49 -14.06 32.44
N VAL A 81 43.70 -13.59 32.79
CA VAL A 81 44.20 -12.22 32.67
C VAL A 81 45.34 -12.14 31.65
N GLY A 82 45.26 -11.15 30.74
CA GLY A 82 46.43 -10.39 30.27
C GLY A 82 47.09 -10.79 28.93
N SER A 83 47.01 -9.90 27.94
CA SER A 83 48.16 -9.45 27.11
C SER A 83 47.71 -8.52 25.98
N SER A 84 48.15 -7.27 26.07
CA SER A 84 48.06 -6.20 25.08
C SER A 84 48.71 -6.55 23.73
N LYS A 85 47.94 -6.42 22.63
CA LYS A 85 48.45 -5.96 21.33
C LYS A 85 47.42 -5.05 20.66
N SER A 86 47.79 -3.79 20.55
CA SER A 86 47.11 -2.74 19.79
C SER A 86 47.02 -3.14 18.31
N ASN A 87 45.80 -3.40 17.84
CA ASN A 87 45.48 -3.37 16.42
C ASN A 87 44.40 -2.31 16.22
N ASN A 88 44.84 -1.07 15.98
CA ASN A 88 44.01 -0.05 15.35
C ASN A 88 43.74 -0.50 13.90
N LYS A 89 42.76 -1.38 13.72
CA LYS A 89 41.99 -1.44 12.49
C LYS A 89 40.84 -0.48 12.67
N SER A 90 40.77 0.55 11.83
CA SER A 90 39.61 1.41 11.69
C SER A 90 38.38 0.54 11.39
N ASN A 91 37.61 0.22 12.43
CA ASN A 91 36.29 -0.39 12.30
C ASN A 91 35.33 0.65 11.71
N ASN A 92 35.44 0.93 10.41
CA ASN A 92 34.30 1.46 9.67
C ASN A 92 33.34 0.29 9.46
N SER A 93 32.62 -0.09 10.51
CA SER A 93 31.48 -1.00 10.39
C SER A 93 30.46 -0.33 9.50
N VAL A 94 30.21 -0.92 8.32
CA VAL A 94 29.16 -0.49 7.40
C VAL A 94 27.82 -0.53 8.15
N LEU A 95 27.10 0.59 8.19
CA LEU A 95 25.81 0.69 8.89
C LEU A 95 24.75 -0.18 8.19
N THR A 96 24.06 -1.00 8.97
CA THR A 96 22.85 -1.70 8.53
C THR A 96 21.70 -0.73 8.30
N SER A 97 20.73 -1.08 7.47
CA SER A 97 19.52 -0.29 7.26
C SER A 97 18.78 0.04 8.56
N GLU A 98 18.79 -0.88 9.53
CA GLU A 98 18.24 -0.67 10.87
C GLU A 98 19.00 0.40 11.66
N GLU A 99 20.34 0.36 11.63
CA GLU A 99 21.16 1.39 12.26
C GLU A 99 21.03 2.74 11.56
N VAL A 100 20.92 2.78 10.23
CA VAL A 100 20.68 4.01 9.46
C VAL A 100 19.37 4.66 9.90
N ARG A 101 18.27 3.89 9.91
CA ARG A 101 16.95 4.35 10.38
C ARG A 101 16.99 4.85 11.82
N ASN A 102 17.56 4.06 12.73
CA ASN A 102 17.62 4.41 14.15
C ASN A 102 18.50 5.64 14.41
N THR A 103 19.56 5.83 13.62
CA THR A 103 20.42 7.02 13.69
C THR A 103 19.64 8.27 13.30
N PHE A 104 18.84 8.21 12.23
CA PHE A 104 17.98 9.32 11.81
C PHE A 104 16.98 9.71 12.91
N LEU A 105 16.24 8.73 13.44
CA LEU A 105 15.23 8.97 14.47
C LEU A 105 15.85 9.59 15.74
N LYS A 106 16.94 9.00 16.25
CA LYS A 106 17.65 9.49 17.45
C LYS A 106 18.27 10.86 17.23
N TYR A 107 18.80 11.13 16.04
CA TYR A 107 19.37 12.43 15.71
C TYR A 107 18.34 13.55 15.87
N PHE A 108 17.14 13.37 15.31
CA PHE A 108 16.08 14.38 15.41
C PHE A 108 15.38 14.39 16.78
N GLU A 109 15.28 13.26 17.47
CA GLU A 109 14.88 13.21 18.88
C GLU A 109 15.77 14.12 19.74
N ASN A 110 17.10 14.05 19.55
CA ASN A 110 18.06 14.94 20.22
C ASN A 110 17.94 16.42 19.81
N LYS A 111 17.23 16.72 18.71
CA LYS A 111 16.84 18.09 18.29
C LYS A 111 15.40 18.44 18.73
N ASN A 112 14.88 17.75 19.76
CA ASN A 112 13.54 17.92 20.34
C ASN A 112 12.38 17.61 19.37
N HIS A 113 12.56 16.66 18.43
CA HIS A 113 11.44 16.14 17.65
C HIS A 113 10.79 14.97 18.39
N THR A 114 9.46 14.94 18.41
CA THR A 114 8.73 13.78 18.92
C THR A 114 8.81 12.66 17.89
N ILE A 115 9.26 11.47 18.29
CA ILE A 115 9.16 10.28 17.43
C ILE A 115 7.69 9.89 17.31
N VAL A 116 7.16 9.86 16.09
CA VAL A 116 5.79 9.46 15.79
C VAL A 116 5.80 8.12 15.07
N GLU A 117 4.84 7.25 15.40
CA GLU A 117 4.70 5.97 14.69
C GLU A 117 4.24 6.20 13.25
N SER A 118 4.72 5.35 12.32
CA SER A 118 4.27 5.40 10.93
C SER A 118 2.77 5.15 10.84
N ALA A 119 2.08 6.01 10.10
CA ALA A 119 0.70 5.81 9.72
C ALA A 119 0.52 4.58 8.82
N SER A 120 -0.71 4.09 8.75
CA SER A 120 -1.12 3.08 7.77
C SER A 120 -0.83 3.53 6.35
N VAL A 121 -0.45 2.61 5.46
CA VAL A 121 -0.41 2.88 4.00
C VAL A 121 -1.80 3.11 3.42
N ILE A 122 -2.85 2.80 4.18
CA ILE A 122 -4.24 3.10 3.84
C ILE A 122 -4.64 4.41 4.55
N PRO A 123 -4.79 5.53 3.83
CA PRO A 123 -5.18 6.80 4.43
C PRO A 123 -6.55 6.68 5.09
N TYR A 124 -6.65 7.14 6.34
CA TYR A 124 -7.92 7.22 7.06
C TYR A 124 -8.57 8.59 6.81
N ASN A 125 -9.83 8.60 6.36
CA ASN A 125 -10.59 9.82 6.05
C ASN A 125 -9.96 10.74 4.97
N ASP A 126 -9.16 10.21 4.05
CA ASP A 126 -8.72 10.93 2.85
C ASP A 126 -9.07 10.11 1.60
N ASN A 127 -10.11 10.54 0.89
CA ASN A 127 -10.57 9.89 -0.34
C ASN A 127 -9.79 10.36 -1.59
N THR A 128 -8.92 11.37 -1.44
CA THR A 128 -8.10 11.90 -2.55
C THR A 128 -6.82 11.09 -2.75
N LEU A 129 -6.41 10.29 -1.75
CA LEU A 129 -5.21 9.46 -1.79
C LEU A 129 -5.54 7.97 -1.85
N LEU A 130 -4.92 7.29 -2.82
CA LEU A 130 -5.05 5.84 -2.95
C LEU A 130 -4.29 5.12 -1.83
N PHE A 131 -3.04 5.54 -1.60
CA PHE A 131 -2.15 5.10 -0.54
C PHE A 131 -1.42 6.30 0.07
N THR A 132 -0.90 6.13 1.28
CA THR A 132 0.08 7.04 1.87
C THR A 132 1.36 7.01 1.03
N ASN A 133 1.71 8.15 0.42
CA ASN A 133 2.81 8.28 -0.54
C ASN A 133 4.00 9.10 0.00
N ALA A 134 3.82 9.75 1.16
CA ALA A 134 4.82 10.55 1.86
C ALA A 134 4.56 10.58 3.37
N GLY A 135 5.61 10.84 4.17
CA GLY A 135 5.52 10.99 5.63
C GLY A 135 4.54 12.08 6.09
N MET A 136 4.50 13.18 5.35
CA MET A 136 3.63 14.33 5.64
C MET A 136 2.12 14.03 5.66
N ASN A 137 1.66 12.95 5.02
CA ASN A 137 0.23 12.73 4.81
C ASN A 137 -0.54 12.65 6.13
N GLN A 138 0.05 12.05 7.18
CA GLN A 138 -0.59 11.97 8.50
C GLN A 138 -0.66 13.32 9.24
N PHE A 139 0.17 14.28 8.85
CA PHE A 139 0.24 15.61 9.42
C PHE A 139 -0.55 16.67 8.63
N LYS A 140 -1.25 16.28 7.55
CA LYS A 140 -2.09 17.17 6.70
C LYS A 140 -2.97 18.12 7.51
N LYS A 141 -3.61 17.62 8.58
CA LYS A 141 -4.48 18.43 9.44
C LYS A 141 -3.72 19.51 10.21
N ILE A 142 -2.48 19.26 10.61
CA ILE A 142 -1.63 20.24 11.29
C ILE A 142 -1.24 21.34 10.30
N PHE A 143 -0.75 20.98 9.11
CA PHE A 143 -0.36 21.96 8.08
C PHE A 143 -1.52 22.91 7.72
N LEU A 144 -2.75 22.38 7.62
CA LEU A 144 -3.93 23.17 7.31
C LEU A 144 -4.49 23.96 8.50
N GLY A 145 -3.94 23.80 9.70
CA GLY A 145 -4.47 24.41 10.93
C GLY A 145 -5.80 23.84 11.41
N ASN A 146 -6.18 22.66 10.90
CA ASN A 146 -7.44 21.98 11.20
C ASN A 146 -7.32 20.90 12.30
N ALA A 147 -6.12 20.71 12.87
CA ALA A 147 -5.92 19.82 14.00
C ALA A 147 -6.51 20.42 15.28
N ASP A 148 -7.23 19.61 16.07
CA ASP A 148 -7.68 20.02 17.40
C ASP A 148 -6.46 20.31 18.28
N LYS A 149 -6.33 21.55 18.76
CA LYS A 149 -5.22 22.02 19.59
C LYS A 149 -5.05 21.23 20.89
N ASN A 150 -6.12 20.59 21.39
CA ASN A 150 -6.07 19.79 22.61
C ASN A 150 -5.72 18.32 22.34
N SER A 151 -5.76 17.87 21.09
CA SER A 151 -5.37 16.51 20.70
C SER A 151 -3.85 16.34 20.73
N GLU A 152 -3.38 15.10 20.86
CA GLU A 152 -1.95 14.78 20.79
C GLU A 152 -1.32 15.25 19.47
N LEU A 153 -2.05 15.12 18.36
CA LEU A 153 -1.63 15.60 17.05
C LEU A 153 -1.47 17.13 17.02
N GLY A 154 -2.42 17.88 17.59
CA GLY A 154 -2.40 19.35 17.58
C GLY A 154 -1.37 19.98 18.52
N LYS A 155 -0.81 19.22 19.47
CA LYS A 155 0.26 19.66 20.36
C LYS A 155 1.65 19.51 19.75
N LEU A 156 1.80 18.77 18.66
CA LEU A 156 3.09 18.57 18.00
C LEU A 156 3.59 19.89 17.42
N LYS A 157 4.81 20.26 17.81
CA LYS A 157 5.58 21.35 17.18
C LYS A 157 6.67 20.83 16.24
N ARG A 158 7.23 19.67 16.57
CA ARG A 158 8.29 18.99 15.84
C ARG A 158 8.02 17.50 15.87
N ALA A 159 8.16 16.83 14.74
CA ALA A 159 7.97 15.38 14.64
C ALA A 159 9.05 14.74 13.78
N VAL A 160 9.37 13.48 14.06
CA VAL A 160 10.24 12.65 13.23
C VAL A 160 9.66 11.25 13.11
N ASP A 161 9.74 10.65 11.93
CA ASP A 161 9.30 9.27 11.70
C ASP A 161 10.09 8.57 10.58
N THR A 162 9.69 7.32 10.36
CA THR A 162 10.01 6.51 9.18
C THR A 162 8.71 5.99 8.61
N GLN A 163 8.16 6.67 7.61
CA GLN A 163 6.83 6.38 7.07
C GLN A 163 6.89 5.26 6.02
N LYS A 164 5.97 4.30 6.13
CA LYS A 164 5.61 3.35 5.08
C LYS A 164 4.96 4.09 3.90
N CYS A 165 5.59 4.11 2.73
CA CYS A 165 5.07 4.77 1.54
C CYS A 165 4.80 3.76 0.42
N ILE A 166 3.67 3.92 -0.27
CA ILE A 166 3.37 3.19 -1.50
C ILE A 166 3.12 4.17 -2.64
N ARG A 167 3.90 4.04 -3.73
CA ARG A 167 3.77 4.80 -4.98
C ARG A 167 3.41 3.87 -6.14
N ALA A 168 2.14 3.51 -6.18
CA ALA A 168 1.59 2.59 -7.20
C ALA A 168 0.25 3.08 -7.79
N GLY A 169 0.03 4.40 -7.80
CA GLY A 169 -1.15 5.04 -8.38
C GLY A 169 -1.32 6.51 -7.97
N GLY A 170 -2.12 7.26 -8.73
CA GLY A 170 -2.31 8.70 -8.52
C GLY A 170 -1.17 9.52 -9.17
N LYS A 171 -0.91 10.72 -8.62
CA LYS A 171 0.14 11.65 -9.11
C LYS A 171 1.54 11.07 -8.99
N HIS A 172 1.81 10.29 -7.94
CA HIS A 172 3.11 9.66 -7.68
C HIS A 172 2.98 8.15 -7.92
N ASN A 173 3.45 7.68 -9.06
CA ASN A 173 3.34 6.29 -9.48
C ASN A 173 4.66 5.80 -10.11
N ASP A 174 5.41 5.04 -9.33
CA ASP A 174 6.72 4.52 -9.74
C ASP A 174 6.62 3.04 -10.20
N LEU A 175 5.39 2.49 -10.23
CA LEU A 175 5.14 1.08 -10.50
C LEU A 175 5.79 0.62 -11.81
N ASP A 176 5.70 1.42 -12.87
CA ASP A 176 6.12 1.01 -14.22
C ASP A 176 7.65 0.96 -14.38
N ASP A 177 8.39 1.64 -13.49
CA ASP A 177 9.86 1.69 -13.46
C ASP A 177 10.46 0.62 -12.55
N VAL A 178 9.69 0.10 -11.59
CA VAL A 178 10.15 -0.95 -10.66
C VAL A 178 10.76 -2.14 -11.40
N GLY A 179 12.00 -2.45 -11.03
CA GLY A 179 12.82 -3.53 -11.56
C GLY A 179 13.55 -3.19 -12.85
N LYS A 180 13.12 -2.16 -13.61
CA LYS A 180 13.84 -1.67 -14.80
C LYS A 180 15.12 -0.95 -14.37
N ASP A 181 15.02 -0.10 -13.35
CA ASP A 181 16.16 0.54 -12.70
C ASP A 181 16.49 -0.09 -11.32
N VAL A 182 17.36 0.60 -10.59
CA VAL A 182 17.96 0.18 -9.33
C VAL A 182 17.55 1.02 -8.12
N TYR A 183 16.63 1.99 -8.30
CA TYR A 183 16.33 3.00 -7.28
C TYR A 183 14.85 3.33 -7.08
N HIS A 184 13.95 2.93 -8.00
CA HIS A 184 12.50 3.02 -7.82
C HIS A 184 11.92 1.75 -7.18
N HIS A 185 10.92 1.96 -6.32
CA HIS A 185 10.23 0.93 -5.55
C HIS A 185 8.74 1.22 -5.50
N THR A 186 7.89 0.20 -5.45
CA THR A 186 6.46 0.39 -5.17
C THR A 186 6.24 0.72 -3.71
N PHE A 187 7.00 0.07 -2.83
CA PHE A 187 7.02 0.31 -1.39
C PHE A 187 8.42 0.71 -0.93
N PHE A 188 8.50 1.79 -0.17
CA PHE A 188 9.75 2.25 0.42
C PHE A 188 9.49 2.92 1.77
N GLU A 189 10.55 3.14 2.54
CA GLU A 189 10.49 3.89 3.79
C GLU A 189 10.98 5.32 3.56
N MET A 190 10.17 6.29 3.97
CA MET A 190 10.52 7.71 3.93
C MET A 190 10.89 8.16 5.35
N LEU A 191 12.16 8.48 5.55
CA LEU A 191 12.66 9.14 6.74
C LEU A 191 12.30 10.63 6.66
N GLY A 192 11.53 11.13 7.61
CA GLY A 192 11.06 12.52 7.59
C GLY A 192 11.18 13.22 8.93
N ASN A 193 11.44 14.53 8.88
CA ASN A 193 11.35 15.43 10.02
C ASN A 193 10.44 16.61 9.67
N TRP A 194 9.62 17.01 10.62
CA TRP A 194 8.63 18.08 10.45
C TRP A 194 8.79 19.18 11.49
N SER A 195 8.51 20.40 11.04
CA SER A 195 8.33 21.58 11.87
C SER A 195 6.95 22.15 11.62
N PHE A 196 6.18 22.37 12.68
CA PHE A 196 4.84 22.93 12.62
C PHE A 196 4.86 24.34 13.23
N GLY A 197 5.22 25.35 12.42
CA GLY A 197 5.31 26.74 12.88
C GLY A 197 6.41 27.01 13.91
N ASP A 198 7.50 26.26 13.87
CA ASP A 198 8.60 26.35 14.85
C ASP A 198 9.94 26.81 14.21
N TYR A 199 10.72 25.90 13.62
CA TYR A 199 11.89 26.24 12.79
C TYR A 199 11.57 26.20 11.29
N PHE A 200 12.44 26.77 10.46
CA PHE A 200 12.22 26.83 9.01
C PHE A 200 13.51 26.53 8.22
N LYS A 201 13.76 27.25 7.11
CA LYS A 201 14.82 26.95 6.14
C LYS A 201 16.21 26.80 6.77
N LYS A 202 16.65 27.78 7.55
CA LYS A 202 18.02 27.85 8.09
C LYS A 202 18.35 26.62 8.93
N GLU A 203 17.51 26.30 9.90
CA GLU A 203 17.71 25.15 10.78
C GLU A 203 17.51 23.84 10.02
N SER A 204 16.52 23.75 9.12
CA SER A 204 16.27 22.53 8.35
C SER A 204 17.47 22.14 7.48
N ILE A 205 18.05 23.11 6.76
CA ILE A 205 19.25 22.90 5.94
C ILE A 205 20.45 22.54 6.82
N ALA A 206 20.63 23.22 7.95
CA ALA A 206 21.71 22.91 8.90
C ALA A 206 21.58 21.49 9.47
N TYR A 207 20.37 21.04 9.80
CA TYR A 207 20.14 19.69 10.31
C TYR A 207 20.41 18.62 9.25
N ALA A 208 19.97 18.83 8.02
CA ALA A 208 20.22 17.91 6.91
C ALA A 208 21.72 17.78 6.63
N TRP A 209 22.44 18.90 6.58
CA TRP A 209 23.88 18.92 6.38
C TRP A 209 24.64 18.20 7.50
N ASP A 210 24.33 18.52 8.76
CA ASP A 210 24.98 17.91 9.93
C ASP A 210 24.74 16.39 9.96
N LEU A 211 23.51 15.94 9.67
CA LEU A 211 23.21 14.50 9.61
C LEU A 211 23.99 13.80 8.49
N LEU A 212 23.98 14.33 7.27
CA LEU A 212 24.65 13.68 6.14
C LEU A 212 26.18 13.70 6.28
N VAL A 213 26.77 14.85 6.60
CA VAL A 213 28.23 15.06 6.56
C VAL A 213 28.88 14.69 7.90
N ASN A 214 28.31 15.13 9.03
CA ASN A 214 28.96 14.94 10.32
C ASN A 214 28.57 13.63 11.01
N VAL A 215 27.33 13.17 10.87
CA VAL A 215 26.86 11.93 11.51
C VAL A 215 27.10 10.74 10.59
N TYR A 216 26.56 10.76 9.38
CA TYR A 216 26.71 9.68 8.40
C TYR A 216 28.06 9.67 7.67
N LYS A 217 28.88 10.71 7.84
CA LYS A 217 30.22 10.82 7.25
C LYS A 217 30.23 10.73 5.72
N ILE A 218 29.19 11.22 5.07
CA ILE A 218 29.16 11.37 3.61
C ILE A 218 30.14 12.46 3.20
N ASN A 219 30.95 12.18 2.18
CA ASN A 219 31.88 13.16 1.63
C ASN A 219 31.10 14.36 1.04
N PRO A 220 31.28 15.59 1.56
CA PRO A 220 30.59 16.78 1.06
C PRO A 220 30.90 17.08 -0.42
N ASP A 221 32.08 16.70 -0.93
CA ASP A 221 32.47 16.90 -2.34
C ASP A 221 31.67 16.03 -3.33
N ARG A 222 30.73 15.23 -2.83
CA ARG A 222 29.82 14.40 -3.63
C ARG A 222 28.38 14.90 -3.59
N LEU A 223 28.12 15.95 -2.80
CA LEU A 223 26.79 16.53 -2.64
C LEU A 223 26.60 17.69 -3.61
N TYR A 224 25.39 17.74 -4.17
CA TYR A 224 24.85 18.84 -4.97
C TYR A 224 23.52 19.22 -4.35
N VAL A 225 23.14 20.49 -4.39
CA VAL A 225 21.87 20.96 -3.82
C VAL A 225 21.13 21.81 -4.83
N THR A 226 19.82 21.76 -4.76
CA THR A 226 18.96 22.54 -5.65
C THR A 226 18.13 23.56 -4.88
N TYR A 227 17.63 24.58 -5.57
CA TYR A 227 16.68 25.53 -5.01
C TYR A 227 15.68 26.00 -6.08
N PHE A 228 14.54 26.50 -5.63
CA PHE A 228 13.50 27.01 -6.52
C PHE A 228 13.97 28.28 -7.25
N GLY A 229 14.18 28.16 -8.57
CA GLY A 229 14.60 29.21 -9.49
C GLY A 229 13.50 30.20 -9.90
N GLY A 230 12.27 30.03 -9.39
CA GLY A 230 11.10 30.80 -9.81
C GLY A 230 10.35 30.15 -10.97
N ASP A 231 9.08 30.52 -11.15
CA ASP A 231 8.26 30.08 -12.28
C ASP A 231 7.34 31.20 -12.77
N LYS A 232 7.13 31.30 -14.08
CA LYS A 232 6.25 32.31 -14.69
C LYS A 232 4.78 32.07 -14.36
N GLU A 233 4.38 30.81 -14.14
CA GLU A 233 3.01 30.43 -13.78
C GLU A 233 2.70 30.76 -12.30
N LEU A 234 3.73 30.94 -11.47
CA LEU A 234 3.62 31.22 -10.05
C LEU A 234 3.98 32.68 -9.72
N SER A 235 3.18 33.63 -10.22
CA SER A 235 3.44 35.07 -10.05
C SER A 235 3.59 35.53 -8.59
N ASN A 236 3.05 34.76 -7.63
CA ASN A 236 3.08 35.05 -6.20
C ASN A 236 4.19 34.30 -5.43
N CYS A 237 5.03 33.52 -6.13
CA CYS A 237 6.18 32.80 -5.57
C CYS A 237 7.43 33.08 -6.41
N ASN A 238 8.24 34.03 -5.97
CA ASN A 238 9.50 34.38 -6.62
C ASN A 238 10.58 33.30 -6.40
N GLU A 239 11.70 33.46 -7.11
CA GLU A 239 12.93 32.69 -6.88
C GLU A 239 13.34 32.69 -5.40
N ASP A 240 13.71 31.51 -4.88
CA ASP A 240 14.09 31.29 -3.49
C ASP A 240 15.58 31.55 -3.23
N LEU A 241 15.99 32.81 -3.39
CA LEU A 241 17.37 33.25 -3.13
C LEU A 241 17.79 33.13 -1.66
N GLU A 242 16.83 33.06 -0.74
CA GLU A 242 17.10 32.80 0.68
C GLU A 242 17.73 31.42 0.86
N THR A 243 17.16 30.38 0.24
CA THR A 243 17.69 29.01 0.26
C THR A 243 19.08 28.95 -0.37
N LYS A 244 19.29 29.58 -1.53
CA LYS A 244 20.63 29.70 -2.14
C LYS A 244 21.65 30.29 -1.15
N LYS A 245 21.30 31.39 -0.48
CA LYS A 245 22.18 32.07 0.49
C LYS A 245 22.52 31.21 1.71
N ILE A 246 21.60 30.36 2.16
CA ILE A 246 21.86 29.44 3.26
C ILE A 246 22.84 28.35 2.81
N TRP A 247 22.64 27.77 1.61
CA TRP A 247 23.51 26.72 1.08
C TRP A 247 24.95 27.16 0.81
N LEU A 248 25.19 28.42 0.46
CA LEU A 248 26.53 29.00 0.29
C LEU A 248 27.42 28.90 1.54
N GLN A 249 26.85 28.57 2.70
CA GLN A 249 27.62 28.32 3.93
C GLN A 249 28.19 26.89 4.02
N TYR A 250 27.72 25.98 3.18
CA TYR A 250 27.98 24.54 3.26
C TYR A 250 28.60 23.96 1.99
N VAL A 251 28.14 24.42 0.83
CA VAL A 251 28.57 23.94 -0.49
C VAL A 251 29.04 25.10 -1.36
N SER A 252 29.94 24.80 -2.31
CA SER A 252 30.42 25.78 -3.28
C SER A 252 29.31 26.18 -4.26
N GLU A 253 29.38 27.39 -4.81
CA GLU A 253 28.31 27.96 -5.63
C GLU A 253 28.02 27.14 -6.90
N ASP A 254 29.04 26.52 -7.50
CA ASP A 254 28.93 25.63 -8.67
C ASP A 254 28.09 24.36 -8.40
N ARG A 255 27.79 24.06 -7.13
CA ARG A 255 26.99 22.91 -6.70
C ARG A 255 25.61 23.29 -6.19
N ILE A 256 25.22 24.57 -6.32
CA ILE A 256 23.90 25.09 -5.94
C ILE A 256 23.13 25.44 -7.22
N LEU A 257 22.17 24.60 -7.59
CA LEU A 257 21.55 24.62 -8.91
C LEU A 257 20.08 25.11 -8.85
N PRO A 258 19.69 26.10 -9.69
CA PRO A 258 18.29 26.52 -9.78
C PRO A 258 17.46 25.59 -10.65
N PHE A 259 16.26 25.22 -10.21
CA PHE A 259 15.25 24.55 -11.04
C PHE A 259 13.85 25.17 -10.90
N GLY A 260 12.99 24.93 -11.89
CA GLY A 260 11.64 25.49 -11.96
C GLY A 260 10.61 24.77 -11.09
N MET A 261 9.32 24.99 -11.36
CA MET A 261 8.22 24.42 -10.58
C MET A 261 8.19 22.89 -10.60
N LYS A 262 8.58 22.26 -11.71
CA LYS A 262 8.50 20.81 -11.87
C LYS A 262 9.39 20.06 -10.87
N GLU A 263 10.59 20.56 -10.60
CA GLU A 263 11.57 19.93 -9.73
C GLU A 263 11.59 20.56 -8.32
N ASN A 264 11.46 21.88 -8.19
CA ASN A 264 11.66 22.57 -6.90
C ASN A 264 10.43 23.31 -6.36
N PHE A 265 9.22 22.88 -6.76
CA PHE A 265 7.99 23.27 -6.11
C PHE A 265 7.13 22.03 -5.81
N TRP A 266 7.02 21.70 -4.52
CA TRP A 266 6.36 20.48 -4.09
C TRP A 266 4.87 20.71 -3.80
N GLU A 267 4.02 19.79 -4.26
CA GLU A 267 2.59 19.78 -4.00
C GLU A 267 2.13 18.37 -3.61
N MET A 268 1.31 18.29 -2.55
CA MET A 268 0.78 17.02 -2.05
C MET A 268 -0.10 16.27 -3.06
N ALA A 269 -0.97 17.00 -3.74
CA ALA A 269 -1.96 16.50 -4.69
C ALA A 269 -2.41 17.67 -5.59
N GLU A 270 -3.55 17.54 -6.26
CA GLU A 270 -4.16 18.65 -7.02
C GLU A 270 -4.53 19.84 -6.13
N THR A 271 -4.85 19.57 -4.85
CA THR A 271 -5.13 20.56 -3.80
C THR A 271 -4.41 20.21 -2.51
N GLY A 272 -4.21 21.20 -1.64
CA GLY A 272 -3.61 21.03 -0.32
C GLY A 272 -2.30 21.81 -0.12
N PRO A 273 -1.60 21.57 1.00
CA PRO A 273 -0.37 22.28 1.33
C PRO A 273 0.74 22.06 0.28
N CYS A 274 1.45 23.14 -0.03
CA CYS A 274 2.52 23.19 -1.03
C CYS A 274 3.56 24.27 -0.71
N GLY A 275 4.68 24.25 -1.44
CA GLY A 275 5.73 25.26 -1.31
C GLY A 275 6.98 24.95 -2.12
N PRO A 276 7.91 25.94 -2.23
CA PRO A 276 9.22 25.69 -2.80
C PRO A 276 9.95 24.63 -1.97
N CYS A 277 10.86 23.90 -2.61
CA CYS A 277 11.67 22.90 -1.94
C CYS A 277 13.14 22.95 -2.40
N SER A 278 13.98 22.24 -1.66
CA SER A 278 15.40 22.10 -1.92
C SER A 278 15.76 20.62 -1.84
N GLU A 279 16.34 20.09 -2.90
CA GLU A 279 16.76 18.70 -2.97
C GLU A 279 18.27 18.60 -2.74
N ILE A 280 18.68 17.52 -2.08
CA ILE A 280 20.08 17.13 -1.93
C ILE A 280 20.31 15.92 -2.83
N HIS A 281 21.32 16.02 -3.69
CA HIS A 281 21.71 15.02 -4.66
C HIS A 281 23.11 14.48 -4.33
N TYR A 282 23.36 13.21 -4.64
CA TYR A 282 24.62 12.52 -4.38
C TYR A 282 25.20 11.91 -5.65
N ASP A 283 26.43 12.29 -6.00
CA ASP A 283 27.20 11.68 -7.09
C ASP A 283 27.89 10.40 -6.62
N ARG A 284 27.47 9.24 -7.15
CA ARG A 284 28.02 7.90 -6.90
C ARG A 284 29.38 7.63 -7.55
N ILE A 285 29.84 8.47 -8.48
CA ILE A 285 31.18 8.34 -9.06
C ILE A 285 32.18 9.20 -8.28
N GLY A 286 31.87 10.48 -8.04
CA GLY A 286 32.75 11.42 -7.35
C GLY A 286 33.96 11.84 -8.20
N ASN A 287 34.78 12.76 -7.66
CA ASN A 287 35.97 13.31 -8.33
C ASN A 287 35.70 13.87 -9.73
N ARG A 288 34.50 14.40 -9.96
CA ARG A 288 34.06 15.06 -11.19
C ARG A 288 33.06 16.15 -10.84
N ASP A 289 32.82 17.06 -11.79
CA ASP A 289 31.61 17.88 -11.77
C ASP A 289 30.46 17.07 -12.39
N ALA A 290 29.39 16.92 -11.62
CA ALA A 290 28.17 16.20 -11.98
C ALA A 290 26.95 17.12 -11.98
N SER A 291 27.14 18.45 -11.92
CA SER A 291 26.07 19.45 -11.91
C SER A 291 25.10 19.29 -13.08
N SER A 292 25.61 18.99 -14.27
CA SER A 292 24.80 18.78 -15.48
C SER A 292 23.99 17.48 -15.49
N LEU A 293 24.20 16.59 -14.52
CA LEU A 293 23.49 15.31 -14.38
C LEU A 293 22.42 15.35 -13.27
N VAL A 294 22.41 16.40 -12.44
CA VAL A 294 21.38 16.60 -11.41
C VAL A 294 20.01 16.77 -12.08
N ASN A 295 19.00 16.03 -11.61
CA ASN A 295 17.65 16.00 -12.19
C ASN A 295 17.56 15.57 -13.66
N MET A 296 18.53 14.78 -14.15
CA MET A 296 18.56 14.22 -15.51
C MET A 296 18.32 12.70 -15.57
N ASP A 297 17.72 12.11 -14.53
CA ASP A 297 17.43 10.67 -14.41
C ASP A 297 18.68 9.77 -14.59
N ASP A 298 19.86 10.28 -14.23
CA ASP A 298 21.11 9.51 -14.28
C ASP A 298 21.27 8.66 -13.01
N PRO A 299 21.41 7.31 -13.10
CA PRO A 299 21.50 6.43 -11.93
C PRO A 299 22.75 6.66 -11.08
N SER A 300 23.76 7.36 -11.62
CA SER A 300 24.98 7.74 -10.90
C SER A 300 24.83 9.04 -10.10
N VAL A 301 23.77 9.82 -10.29
CA VAL A 301 23.48 11.04 -9.52
C VAL A 301 22.06 10.95 -8.96
N LEU A 302 21.96 10.67 -7.66
CA LEU A 302 20.68 10.37 -7.03
C LEU A 302 20.20 11.51 -6.13
N GLU A 303 18.94 11.87 -6.26
CA GLU A 303 18.21 12.62 -5.23
C GLU A 303 18.13 11.75 -3.96
N ILE A 304 18.63 12.25 -2.83
CA ILE A 304 18.65 11.51 -1.56
C ILE A 304 17.69 12.08 -0.53
N TRP A 305 17.48 13.41 -0.51
CA TRP A 305 16.66 14.07 0.49
C TRP A 305 16.02 15.33 -0.08
N ASN A 306 14.69 15.44 0.03
CA ASN A 306 13.96 16.65 -0.30
C ASN A 306 13.53 17.39 0.98
N ILE A 307 13.74 18.71 0.99
CA ILE A 307 13.35 19.63 2.06
C ILE A 307 12.31 20.61 1.50
N VAL A 308 11.05 20.42 1.87
CA VAL A 308 9.93 21.23 1.44
C VAL A 308 9.65 22.34 2.44
N PHE A 309 9.67 23.58 1.94
CA PHE A 309 9.36 24.79 2.70
C PHE A 309 7.88 25.12 2.54
N MET A 310 7.03 24.37 3.25
CA MET A 310 5.57 24.53 3.18
C MET A 310 5.17 25.92 3.67
N GLN A 311 4.68 26.74 2.76
CA GLN A 311 4.24 28.11 3.06
C GLN A 311 2.93 28.49 2.35
N TYR A 312 2.41 27.61 1.50
CA TYR A 312 1.18 27.82 0.76
C TYR A 312 0.22 26.63 0.83
N ASN A 313 -1.03 26.86 0.43
CA ASN A 313 -2.07 25.88 0.20
C ASN A 313 -2.73 26.17 -1.14
N LYS A 314 -2.76 25.17 -2.01
CA LYS A 314 -3.45 25.20 -3.30
C LYS A 314 -4.92 24.80 -3.11
N ASP A 315 -5.84 25.71 -3.44
CA ASP A 315 -7.27 25.43 -3.38
C ASP A 315 -7.80 24.73 -4.64
N GLU A 316 -9.10 24.38 -4.65
CA GLU A 316 -9.77 23.71 -5.78
C GLU A 316 -9.78 24.57 -7.06
N ASN A 317 -9.68 25.89 -6.94
CA ASN A 317 -9.59 26.83 -8.06
C ASN A 317 -8.14 27.03 -8.53
N LYS A 318 -7.19 26.25 -7.98
CA LYS A 318 -5.74 26.34 -8.20
C LYS A 318 -5.10 27.64 -7.70
N ASN A 319 -5.79 28.41 -6.85
CA ASN A 319 -5.16 29.57 -6.22
C ASN A 319 -4.24 29.13 -5.10
N ILE A 320 -3.13 29.86 -4.94
CA ILE A 320 -2.10 29.60 -3.95
C ILE A 320 -2.25 30.61 -2.82
N ASN A 321 -2.77 30.13 -1.69
CA ASN A 321 -3.03 30.92 -0.50
C ASN A 321 -1.94 30.67 0.54
N LYS A 322 -1.54 31.67 1.33
CA LYS A 322 -0.55 31.47 2.40
C LYS A 322 -1.10 30.56 3.50
N LEU A 323 -0.24 29.67 4.02
CA LEU A 323 -0.55 28.90 5.23
C LEU A 323 -0.56 29.82 6.46
N PRO A 324 -1.30 29.44 7.54
CA PRO A 324 -1.32 30.21 8.79
C PRO A 324 0.07 30.38 9.42
N TYR A 325 0.93 29.37 9.24
CA TYR A 325 2.31 29.37 9.69
C TYR A 325 3.16 28.57 8.70
N PRO A 326 4.42 28.97 8.46
CA PRO A 326 5.34 28.20 7.65
C PRO A 326 5.74 26.90 8.36
N CYS A 327 5.86 25.82 7.60
CA CYS A 327 6.17 24.50 8.11
C CYS A 327 7.31 23.87 7.30
N ILE A 328 8.00 22.92 7.93
CA ILE A 328 8.98 22.07 7.24
C ILE A 328 8.39 20.68 7.07
N ASP A 329 8.56 20.14 5.87
CA ASP A 329 8.36 18.75 5.53
C ASP A 329 9.62 18.23 4.85
N THR A 330 10.19 17.14 5.34
CA THR A 330 11.34 16.51 4.67
C THR A 330 11.06 15.04 4.38
N GLY A 331 11.70 14.54 3.32
CA GLY A 331 11.63 13.13 2.95
C GLY A 331 12.95 12.64 2.38
N MET A 332 13.55 11.65 3.04
CA MET A 332 14.73 10.91 2.59
C MET A 332 14.38 9.44 2.44
N GLY A 333 14.63 8.86 1.26
CA GLY A 333 14.37 7.43 1.02
C GLY A 333 15.39 6.57 1.75
N LEU A 334 14.95 5.73 2.70
CA LEU A 334 15.82 4.87 3.50
C LEU A 334 16.69 3.96 2.62
N GLU A 335 16.10 3.36 1.58
CA GLU A 335 16.78 2.48 0.64
C GLU A 335 17.92 3.19 -0.10
N ARG A 336 17.70 4.46 -0.49
CA ARG A 336 18.69 5.29 -1.20
C ARG A 336 19.85 5.65 -0.29
N ILE A 337 19.58 6.17 0.91
CA ILE A 337 20.65 6.54 1.85
C ILE A 337 21.41 5.30 2.33
N THR A 338 20.72 4.18 2.56
CA THR A 338 21.37 2.91 2.95
C THR A 338 22.32 2.41 1.86
N SER A 339 21.92 2.44 0.58
CA SER A 339 22.82 1.99 -0.50
C SER A 339 24.07 2.86 -0.63
N ILE A 340 23.97 4.16 -0.33
CA ILE A 340 25.13 5.05 -0.28
C ILE A 340 26.05 4.70 0.89
N LEU A 341 25.51 4.53 2.10
CA LEU A 341 26.30 4.24 3.31
C LEU A 341 26.91 2.84 3.30
N GLN A 342 26.28 1.89 2.60
CA GLN A 342 26.82 0.56 2.35
C GLN A 342 27.76 0.50 1.16
N ASN A 343 27.94 1.63 0.44
CA ASN A 343 28.78 1.75 -0.74
C ASN A 343 28.45 0.71 -1.83
N VAL A 344 27.16 0.48 -2.05
CA VAL A 344 26.64 -0.40 -3.10
C VAL A 344 25.94 0.42 -4.18
N LYS A 345 25.90 -0.09 -5.42
CA LYS A 345 25.45 0.68 -6.59
C LYS A 345 23.93 0.75 -6.72
N SER A 346 23.22 -0.22 -6.15
CA SER A 346 21.77 -0.36 -6.26
C SER A 346 21.12 -0.39 -4.87
N ASN A 347 19.89 0.10 -4.77
CA ASN A 347 19.08 -0.09 -3.56
C ASN A 347 18.87 -1.57 -3.25
N TYR A 348 18.76 -2.39 -4.31
CA TYR A 348 18.55 -3.84 -4.22
C TYR A 348 19.77 -4.62 -3.74
N ASP A 349 20.93 -3.98 -3.63
CA ASP A 349 22.17 -4.62 -3.15
C ASP A 349 22.33 -4.50 -1.63
N THR A 350 21.38 -3.84 -0.96
CA THR A 350 21.41 -3.59 0.49
C THR A 350 20.89 -4.77 1.31
N ASP A 351 21.12 -4.70 2.62
CA ASP A 351 20.56 -5.62 3.62
C ASP A 351 19.02 -5.65 3.65
N LEU A 352 18.34 -4.70 2.99
CA LEU A 352 16.88 -4.68 2.84
C LEU A 352 16.34 -5.63 1.76
N PHE A 353 17.17 -6.08 0.81
CA PHE A 353 16.72 -6.88 -0.34
C PHE A 353 17.48 -8.20 -0.51
N ILE A 354 18.79 -8.22 -0.22
CA ILE A 354 19.63 -9.42 -0.34
C ILE A 354 19.06 -10.64 0.40
N PRO A 355 18.47 -10.52 1.62
CA PRO A 355 17.87 -11.68 2.28
C PRO A 355 16.69 -12.28 1.48
N ILE A 356 15.92 -11.46 0.77
CA ILE A 356 14.81 -11.91 -0.08
C ILE A 356 15.36 -12.69 -1.28
N PHE A 357 16.44 -12.22 -1.91
CA PHE A 357 17.10 -12.93 -3.01
C PHE A 357 17.61 -14.30 -2.59
N LYS A 358 18.19 -14.39 -1.39
CA LYS A 358 18.63 -15.66 -0.79
C LYS A 358 17.46 -16.61 -0.58
N GLU A 359 16.32 -16.14 -0.08
CA GLU A 359 15.13 -17.00 0.09
C GLU A 359 14.55 -17.45 -1.27
N ILE A 360 14.57 -16.59 -2.30
CA ILE A 360 14.19 -16.99 -3.67
C ILE A 360 15.11 -18.13 -4.18
N ARG A 361 16.44 -18.00 -4.04
CA ARG A 361 17.41 -19.04 -4.42
C ARG A 361 17.21 -20.34 -3.64
N LYS A 362 16.88 -20.25 -2.35
CA LYS A 362 16.58 -21.41 -1.51
C LYS A 362 15.32 -22.14 -1.98
N LEU A 363 14.28 -21.40 -2.38
CA LEU A 363 13.06 -21.98 -2.95
C LEU A 363 13.31 -22.61 -4.32
N PHE A 364 14.22 -22.03 -5.11
CA PHE A 364 14.49 -22.44 -6.49
C PHE A 364 16.01 -22.47 -6.79
N PRO A 365 16.72 -23.55 -6.38
CA PRO A 365 18.19 -23.62 -6.49
C PRO A 365 18.77 -23.58 -7.91
N TYR A 366 17.92 -23.72 -8.93
CA TYR A 366 18.32 -23.70 -10.34
C TYR A 366 18.32 -22.29 -10.96
N ILE A 367 17.77 -21.27 -10.29
CA ILE A 367 17.80 -19.88 -10.76
C ILE A 367 19.22 -19.34 -10.60
N PRO A 368 19.83 -18.66 -11.59
CA PRO A 368 21.15 -18.02 -11.42
C PRO A 368 21.19 -17.05 -10.22
N GLU A 369 22.39 -16.76 -9.72
CA GLU A 369 22.55 -15.72 -8.71
C GLU A 369 22.26 -14.34 -9.30
N TYR A 370 21.82 -13.42 -8.43
CA TYR A 370 21.62 -12.03 -8.81
C TYR A 370 22.98 -11.36 -9.07
N GLU A 371 23.15 -10.78 -10.25
CA GLU A 371 24.42 -10.16 -10.66
C GLU A 371 24.36 -8.63 -10.71
N GLY A 372 23.18 -8.03 -10.54
CA GLY A 372 22.99 -6.58 -10.57
C GLY A 372 22.90 -5.98 -11.97
N LYS A 373 22.70 -6.80 -13.00
CA LYS A 373 22.57 -6.36 -14.39
C LYS A 373 21.25 -5.64 -14.62
N VAL A 374 21.28 -4.65 -15.51
CA VAL A 374 20.11 -3.84 -15.91
C VAL A 374 20.01 -3.73 -17.42
N ASN A 375 18.82 -3.39 -17.92
CA ASN A 375 18.59 -3.10 -19.34
C ASN A 375 19.11 -4.18 -20.29
N GLU A 376 20.02 -3.81 -21.19
CA GLU A 376 20.61 -4.69 -22.22
C GLU A 376 21.61 -5.69 -21.64
N GLU A 377 22.19 -5.41 -20.46
CA GLU A 377 23.08 -6.33 -19.77
C GLU A 377 22.32 -7.52 -19.16
N ASP A 378 21.07 -7.29 -18.74
CA ASP A 378 20.18 -8.33 -18.21
C ASP A 378 19.38 -9.01 -19.34
N ILE A 379 20.11 -9.72 -20.21
CA ILE A 379 19.57 -10.37 -21.42
C ILE A 379 18.42 -11.33 -21.07
N ASN A 380 18.57 -12.11 -20.00
CA ASN A 380 17.60 -13.12 -19.59
C ASN A 380 16.53 -12.59 -18.62
N LYS A 381 16.60 -11.31 -18.23
CA LYS A 381 15.69 -10.66 -17.29
C LYS A 381 15.62 -11.33 -15.92
N VAL A 382 16.70 -12.00 -15.52
CA VAL A 382 16.79 -12.70 -14.23
C VAL A 382 16.90 -11.68 -13.11
N ASP A 383 17.76 -10.67 -13.28
CA ASP A 383 17.97 -9.63 -12.26
C ASP A 383 16.77 -8.69 -12.16
N TYR A 384 16.13 -8.38 -13.29
CA TYR A 384 14.83 -7.71 -13.36
C TYR A 384 13.79 -8.48 -12.53
N ALA A 385 13.70 -9.80 -12.70
CA ALA A 385 12.75 -10.62 -11.95
C ALA A 385 13.04 -10.62 -10.44
N TYR A 386 14.32 -10.72 -10.04
CA TYR A 386 14.71 -10.57 -8.63
C TYR A 386 14.21 -9.25 -8.05
N ARG A 387 14.50 -8.12 -8.71
CA ARG A 387 14.10 -6.79 -8.27
C ARG A 387 12.58 -6.67 -8.13
N VAL A 388 11.83 -6.98 -9.19
CA VAL A 388 10.34 -6.90 -9.17
C VAL A 388 9.74 -7.76 -8.05
N ILE A 389 10.18 -9.00 -7.90
CA ILE A 389 9.60 -9.93 -6.91
C ILE A 389 9.89 -9.46 -5.49
N SER A 390 11.12 -8.99 -5.24
CA SER A 390 11.53 -8.51 -3.91
C SER A 390 10.84 -7.22 -3.49
N ASP A 391 10.68 -6.26 -4.40
CA ASP A 391 9.91 -5.05 -4.16
C ASP A 391 8.43 -5.38 -3.91
N HIS A 392 7.83 -6.15 -4.81
CA HIS A 392 6.40 -6.43 -4.76
C HIS A 392 6.02 -7.24 -3.52
N ILE A 393 6.84 -8.19 -3.05
CA ILE A 393 6.52 -8.89 -1.81
C ILE A 393 6.54 -7.95 -0.60
N ARG A 394 7.49 -7.00 -0.52
CA ARG A 394 7.51 -5.98 0.54
C ARG A 394 6.23 -5.15 0.52
N CYS A 395 5.87 -4.64 -0.66
CA CYS A 395 4.67 -3.83 -0.85
C CYS A 395 3.38 -4.55 -0.44
N VAL A 396 3.15 -5.77 -0.94
CA VAL A 396 1.89 -6.48 -0.69
C VAL A 396 1.81 -6.97 0.76
N THR A 397 2.94 -7.36 1.37
CA THR A 397 2.97 -7.73 2.78
C THR A 397 2.56 -6.55 3.67
N ILE A 398 3.11 -5.36 3.44
CA ILE A 398 2.75 -4.15 4.18
C ILE A 398 1.30 -3.75 3.91
N ALA A 399 0.87 -3.70 2.65
CA ALA A 399 -0.49 -3.29 2.32
C ALA A 399 -1.55 -4.22 2.93
N ILE A 400 -1.36 -5.54 2.87
CA ILE A 400 -2.29 -6.51 3.46
C ILE A 400 -2.23 -6.46 4.99
N CYS A 401 -1.05 -6.23 5.57
CA CYS A 401 -0.90 -5.98 7.01
C CYS A 401 -1.76 -4.78 7.45
N ASP A 402 -1.76 -3.71 6.66
CA ASP A 402 -2.54 -2.50 6.96
C ASP A 402 -4.03 -2.59 6.57
N GLY A 403 -4.46 -3.73 6.01
CA GLY A 403 -5.87 -4.07 5.79
C GLY A 403 -6.33 -4.11 4.33
N CYS A 404 -5.43 -3.99 3.35
CA CYS A 404 -5.78 -4.16 1.93
C CYS A 404 -6.14 -5.62 1.64
N ILE A 405 -7.19 -5.83 0.85
CA ILE A 405 -7.62 -7.15 0.40
C ILE A 405 -7.75 -7.10 -1.12
N PRO A 406 -6.99 -7.91 -1.88
CA PRO A 406 -7.06 -7.92 -3.35
C PRO A 406 -8.50 -7.98 -3.89
N SER A 407 -8.90 -7.00 -4.71
CA SER A 407 -10.23 -6.90 -5.30
C SER A 407 -10.18 -6.30 -6.72
N ASN A 408 -11.32 -5.95 -7.32
CA ASN A 408 -11.40 -5.33 -8.65
C ASN A 408 -11.54 -3.80 -8.61
N GLU A 409 -11.49 -3.18 -7.42
CA GLU A 409 -11.76 -1.75 -7.26
C GLU A 409 -10.70 -1.03 -6.42
N GLY A 410 -10.44 0.23 -6.78
CA GLY A 410 -9.59 1.16 -6.03
C GLY A 410 -8.22 0.59 -5.65
N ARG A 411 -7.80 0.86 -4.41
CA ARG A 411 -6.48 0.43 -3.87
C ARG A 411 -6.32 -1.09 -3.86
N ASN A 412 -7.41 -1.80 -3.63
CA ASN A 412 -7.44 -3.25 -3.59
C ASN A 412 -7.18 -3.87 -4.97
N TYR A 413 -7.60 -3.20 -6.04
CA TYR A 413 -7.21 -3.57 -7.39
C TYR A 413 -5.71 -3.38 -7.63
N VAL A 414 -5.13 -2.26 -7.19
CA VAL A 414 -3.68 -2.05 -7.30
C VAL A 414 -2.88 -3.16 -6.62
N ILE A 415 -3.23 -3.55 -5.39
CA ILE A 415 -2.56 -4.67 -4.72
C ILE A 415 -2.74 -5.99 -5.48
N ARG A 416 -3.93 -6.25 -6.05
CA ARG A 416 -4.13 -7.41 -6.94
C ARG A 416 -3.18 -7.37 -8.14
N ARG A 417 -2.99 -6.21 -8.78
CA ARG A 417 -2.10 -6.06 -9.93
C ARG A 417 -0.64 -6.34 -9.57
N ILE A 418 -0.15 -5.78 -8.46
CA ILE A 418 1.21 -5.99 -7.95
C ILE A 418 1.46 -7.48 -7.68
N ILE A 419 0.52 -8.18 -7.01
CA ILE A 419 0.62 -9.63 -6.78
C ILE A 419 0.72 -10.39 -8.12
N ARG A 420 -0.17 -10.10 -9.08
CA ARG A 420 -0.21 -10.80 -10.37
C ARG A 420 1.03 -10.53 -11.22
N ARG A 421 1.56 -9.31 -11.20
CA ARG A 421 2.82 -8.96 -11.88
C ARG A 421 3.98 -9.75 -11.33
N ALA A 422 4.15 -9.81 -10.00
CA ALA A 422 5.23 -10.59 -9.37
C ALA A 422 5.15 -12.08 -9.73
N ILE A 423 3.95 -12.67 -9.65
CA ILE A 423 3.73 -14.08 -9.98
C ILE A 423 4.07 -14.37 -11.44
N ARG A 424 3.59 -13.54 -12.38
CA ARG A 424 3.89 -13.73 -13.80
C ARG A 424 5.39 -13.61 -14.05
N VAL A 425 6.02 -12.55 -13.56
CA VAL A 425 7.47 -12.28 -13.76
C VAL A 425 8.30 -13.46 -13.24
N GLY A 426 8.01 -13.96 -12.03
CA GLY A 426 8.70 -15.14 -11.50
C GLY A 426 8.46 -16.39 -12.35
N LYS A 427 7.22 -16.67 -12.77
CA LYS A 427 6.94 -17.83 -13.63
C LYS A 427 7.62 -17.76 -14.98
N GLN A 428 7.66 -16.58 -15.58
CA GLN A 428 8.23 -16.35 -16.91
C GLN A 428 9.76 -16.43 -16.88
N TYR A 429 10.42 -15.66 -16.02
CA TYR A 429 11.88 -15.48 -16.08
C TYR A 429 12.65 -16.45 -15.19
N PHE A 430 12.02 -16.97 -14.13
CA PHE A 430 12.59 -18.04 -13.32
C PHE A 430 12.08 -19.43 -13.73
N ASN A 431 11.32 -19.55 -14.82
CA ASN A 431 10.75 -20.82 -15.30
C ASN A 431 10.04 -21.62 -14.19
N ILE A 432 9.36 -20.94 -13.28
CA ILE A 432 8.61 -21.60 -12.19
C ILE A 432 7.36 -22.23 -12.80
N LYS A 433 7.17 -23.53 -12.54
CA LYS A 433 6.01 -24.28 -13.04
C LYS A 433 4.69 -23.66 -12.58
N SER A 434 3.69 -23.68 -13.45
CA SER A 434 2.44 -22.95 -13.24
C SER A 434 1.60 -23.44 -12.05
N ASP A 435 1.73 -24.70 -11.66
CA ASP A 435 1.05 -25.32 -10.53
C ASP A 435 1.73 -25.03 -9.18
N VAL A 436 2.96 -24.51 -9.18
CA VAL A 436 3.72 -24.22 -7.97
C VAL A 436 3.25 -22.89 -7.36
N LEU A 437 2.85 -22.96 -6.09
CA LEU A 437 2.60 -21.78 -5.24
C LEU A 437 3.85 -21.43 -4.44
N TRP A 438 4.29 -20.19 -4.53
CA TRP A 438 5.58 -19.78 -3.98
C TRP A 438 5.62 -18.36 -3.43
N PHE A 439 4.87 -17.43 -4.02
CA PHE A 439 5.05 -16.01 -3.70
C PHE A 439 4.77 -15.71 -2.22
N TYR A 440 3.73 -16.32 -1.65
CA TYR A 440 3.40 -16.17 -0.22
C TYR A 440 4.49 -16.68 0.75
N LYS A 441 5.43 -17.53 0.30
CA LYS A 441 6.50 -18.07 1.15
C LYS A 441 7.53 -17.01 1.52
N LEU A 442 7.66 -15.96 0.70
CA LEU A 442 8.57 -14.84 0.91
C LEU A 442 8.11 -13.87 2.02
N VAL A 443 6.87 -13.99 2.53
CA VAL A 443 6.35 -13.11 3.59
C VAL A 443 7.19 -13.18 4.87
N ASN A 444 7.75 -14.34 5.21
CA ASN A 444 8.56 -14.50 6.42
C ASN A 444 9.83 -13.63 6.37
N VAL A 445 10.58 -13.69 5.28
CA VAL A 445 11.82 -12.90 5.16
C VAL A 445 11.53 -11.40 5.16
N VAL A 446 10.38 -10.96 4.62
CA VAL A 446 9.94 -9.56 4.75
C VAL A 446 9.68 -9.19 6.20
N SER A 447 9.06 -10.07 6.99
CA SER A 447 8.85 -9.86 8.42
C SER A 447 10.16 -9.80 9.19
N ASP A 448 11.16 -10.60 8.82
CA ASP A 448 12.47 -10.58 9.48
C ASP A 448 13.20 -9.25 9.23
N ILE A 449 13.08 -8.69 8.02
CA ILE A 449 13.69 -7.40 7.64
C ILE A 449 12.95 -6.22 8.28
N LEU A 450 11.62 -6.20 8.20
CA LEU A 450 10.82 -5.01 8.52
C LEU A 450 10.15 -5.04 9.89
N GLY A 451 10.05 -6.21 10.52
CA GLY A 451 9.24 -6.43 11.73
C GLY A 451 9.76 -5.74 12.99
N ASN A 452 11.05 -5.36 13.03
CA ASN A 452 11.60 -4.57 14.13
C ASN A 452 10.99 -3.16 14.17
N CYS A 453 10.87 -2.53 13.00
CA CYS A 453 10.25 -1.22 12.85
C CYS A 453 8.72 -1.31 12.85
N PHE A 454 8.15 -2.20 12.04
CA PHE A 454 6.70 -2.38 11.90
C PHE A 454 6.23 -3.59 12.70
N LYS A 455 6.03 -3.39 14.00
CA LYS A 455 5.77 -4.45 15.00
C LYS A 455 4.59 -5.36 14.67
N ASP A 456 3.60 -4.88 13.93
CA ASP A 456 2.46 -5.68 13.47
C ASP A 456 2.89 -6.91 12.65
N LEU A 457 4.02 -6.84 11.94
CA LEU A 457 4.57 -7.97 11.20
C LEU A 457 5.12 -9.06 12.13
N LYS A 458 5.44 -8.78 13.39
CA LYS A 458 5.83 -9.82 14.36
C LYS A 458 4.66 -10.66 14.86
N ASN A 459 3.42 -10.25 14.59
CA ASN A 459 2.23 -11.00 15.00
C ASN A 459 2.01 -12.20 14.07
N GLU A 460 2.22 -13.42 14.59
CA GLU A 460 2.10 -14.66 13.80
C GLU A 460 0.69 -14.86 13.19
N THR A 461 -0.37 -14.46 13.89
CA THR A 461 -1.73 -14.54 13.35
C THR A 461 -1.89 -13.61 12.13
N LYS A 462 -1.30 -12.42 12.20
CA LYS A 462 -1.31 -11.43 11.12
C LYS A 462 -0.47 -11.90 9.94
N LEU A 463 0.72 -12.46 10.17
CA LEU A 463 1.55 -13.06 9.11
C LEU A 463 0.83 -14.22 8.40
N ASN A 464 0.18 -15.10 9.15
CA ASN A 464 -0.57 -16.21 8.57
C ASN A 464 -1.77 -15.72 7.75
N TYR A 465 -2.43 -14.65 8.19
CA TYR A 465 -3.47 -13.98 7.40
C TYR A 465 -2.88 -13.45 6.07
N ILE A 466 -1.79 -12.68 6.12
CA ILE A 466 -1.12 -12.11 4.93
C ILE A 466 -0.75 -13.22 3.94
N LYS A 467 -0.08 -14.28 4.42
CA LYS A 467 0.29 -15.45 3.60
C LYS A 467 -0.92 -16.08 2.93
N ASN A 468 -2.02 -16.26 3.67
CA ASN A 468 -3.23 -16.87 3.12
C ASN A 468 -3.87 -16.00 2.05
N VAL A 469 -3.93 -14.67 2.24
CA VAL A 469 -4.46 -13.73 1.23
C VAL A 469 -3.65 -13.82 -0.07
N ILE A 470 -2.32 -13.73 0.02
CA ILE A 470 -1.43 -13.82 -1.14
C ILE A 470 -1.57 -15.18 -1.83
N LYS A 471 -1.58 -16.27 -1.05
CA LYS A 471 -1.72 -17.63 -1.56
C LYS A 471 -3.04 -17.84 -2.30
N GLN A 472 -4.16 -17.31 -1.80
CA GLN A 472 -5.45 -17.42 -2.48
C GLN A 472 -5.48 -16.65 -3.80
N GLU A 473 -4.94 -15.43 -3.84
CA GLU A 473 -4.85 -14.66 -5.09
C GLU A 473 -3.93 -15.36 -6.11
N GLU A 474 -2.81 -15.93 -5.67
CA GLU A 474 -1.92 -16.75 -6.50
C GLU A 474 -2.63 -17.98 -7.07
N MET A 475 -3.37 -18.72 -6.24
CA MET A 475 -4.18 -19.86 -6.69
C MET A 475 -5.24 -19.47 -7.71
N LEU A 476 -5.88 -18.31 -7.55
CA LEU A 476 -6.88 -17.82 -8.49
C LEU A 476 -6.26 -17.45 -9.83
N PHE A 477 -5.17 -16.69 -9.81
CA PHE A 477 -4.51 -16.24 -11.03
C PHE A 477 -3.85 -17.38 -11.80
N ASN A 478 -3.28 -18.38 -11.11
CA ASN A 478 -2.68 -19.56 -11.75
C ASN A 478 -3.66 -20.32 -12.65
N LYS A 479 -4.97 -20.29 -12.36
CA LYS A 479 -6.00 -20.94 -13.20
C LYS A 479 -6.16 -20.30 -14.57
N THR A 480 -5.84 -19.01 -14.71
CA THR A 480 -6.08 -18.24 -15.93
C THR A 480 -4.79 -17.76 -16.60
N LEU A 481 -3.67 -17.74 -15.88
CA LEU A 481 -2.39 -17.22 -16.37
C LEU A 481 -1.93 -17.92 -17.66
N GLU A 482 -1.82 -19.25 -17.68
CA GLU A 482 -1.35 -19.98 -18.87
C GLU A 482 -2.23 -19.70 -20.09
N LYS A 483 -3.55 -19.86 -19.93
CA LYS A 483 -4.53 -19.63 -21.01
C LYS A 483 -4.50 -18.18 -21.51
N GLY A 484 -4.32 -17.22 -20.60
CA GLY A 484 -4.20 -15.80 -20.97
C GLY A 484 -2.91 -15.51 -21.74
N VAL A 485 -1.78 -16.09 -21.35
CA VAL A 485 -0.50 -15.98 -22.08
C VAL A 485 -0.59 -16.64 -23.46
N GLU A 486 -1.19 -17.83 -23.55
CA GLU A 486 -1.44 -18.51 -24.83
C GLU A 486 -2.32 -17.66 -25.75
N GLN A 487 -3.41 -17.10 -25.23
CA GLN A 487 -4.31 -16.25 -25.98
C GLN A 487 -3.60 -14.97 -26.45
N PHE A 488 -2.81 -14.33 -25.60
CA PHE A 488 -1.98 -13.18 -25.98
C PHE A 488 -1.04 -13.54 -27.14
N ASN A 489 -0.28 -14.63 -27.01
CA ASN A 489 0.66 -15.08 -28.05
C ASN A 489 -0.04 -15.44 -29.37
N LYS A 490 -1.25 -16.01 -29.30
CA LYS A 490 -2.08 -16.31 -30.47
C LYS A 490 -2.51 -15.02 -31.19
N ILE A 491 -2.86 -13.97 -30.44
CA ILE A 491 -3.22 -12.66 -31.01
C ILE A 491 -2.00 -12.03 -31.68
N ILE A 492 -0.83 -12.03 -31.02
CA ILE A 492 0.42 -11.51 -31.60
C ILE A 492 0.78 -12.22 -32.91
N LYS A 493 0.73 -13.56 -32.93
CA LYS A 493 1.00 -14.33 -34.15
C LYS A 493 0.06 -13.93 -35.30
N LYS A 494 -1.23 -13.75 -35.02
CA LYS A 494 -2.20 -13.28 -36.04
C LYS A 494 -1.87 -11.87 -36.55
N CYS A 495 -1.49 -10.95 -35.66
CA CYS A 495 -1.10 -9.59 -36.03
C CYS A 495 0.18 -9.54 -36.88
N GLN A 496 1.13 -10.47 -36.65
CA GLN A 496 2.36 -10.58 -37.43
C GLN A 496 2.14 -11.27 -38.78
N ILE A 497 1.31 -12.32 -38.84
CA ILE A 497 0.97 -13.05 -40.08
C ILE A 497 0.17 -12.16 -41.05
N GLY A 498 -0.73 -11.30 -40.55
CA GLY A 498 -1.52 -10.39 -41.37
C GLY A 498 -0.69 -9.37 -42.17
N LYS A 499 0.57 -9.12 -41.80
CA LYS A 499 1.50 -8.28 -42.56
C LYS A 499 2.18 -8.99 -43.73
N ASN A 500 2.32 -10.32 -43.66
CA ASN A 500 2.99 -11.10 -44.71
C ASN A 500 2.04 -11.44 -45.89
N ILE A 501 0.73 -11.25 -45.74
CA ILE A 501 -0.27 -11.62 -46.76
C ILE A 501 -0.58 -10.46 -47.74
N VAL A 502 -0.14 -9.23 -47.48
CA VAL A 502 -0.47 -8.05 -48.34
C VAL A 502 0.56 -7.81 -49.46
N VAL A 503 1.49 -8.73 -49.71
CA VAL A 503 2.36 -8.67 -50.90
C VAL A 503 1.96 -9.78 -51.87
N GLY A 504 0.95 -9.52 -52.70
CA GLY A 504 0.61 -10.36 -53.84
C GLY A 504 -0.83 -10.23 -54.29
N SER A 505 -1.02 -9.92 -55.58
CA SER A 505 -2.28 -9.78 -56.34
C SER A 505 -2.95 -8.41 -56.17
N GLY A 506 -2.87 -7.44 -57.08
CA GLY A 506 -2.71 -7.52 -58.53
C GLY A 506 -4.08 -7.65 -59.20
N SER A 507 -4.83 -6.53 -59.30
CA SER A 507 -5.88 -6.37 -60.31
C SER A 507 -6.18 -4.88 -60.51
N ASN A 508 -6.00 -4.48 -61.77
CA ASN A 508 -6.19 -3.16 -62.35
C ASN A 508 -7.61 -2.62 -62.12
N ASP A 509 -7.73 -1.34 -61.80
CA ASP A 509 -8.58 -0.46 -62.61
C ASP A 509 -8.16 0.99 -62.44
N GLY A 510 -8.01 1.66 -63.59
CA GLY A 510 -7.45 2.99 -63.71
C GLY A 510 -8.49 4.09 -63.53
N THR A 511 -8.04 5.23 -63.01
CA THR A 511 -8.44 6.56 -63.49
C THR A 511 -7.50 7.60 -62.89
N SER A 512 -6.76 8.28 -63.76
CA SER A 512 -5.86 9.37 -63.41
C SER A 512 -6.64 10.67 -63.19
N VAL A 513 -6.28 11.43 -62.16
CA VAL A 513 -6.33 12.90 -62.22
C VAL A 513 -5.05 13.45 -61.56
N ASN A 514 -4.33 14.27 -62.33
CA ASN A 514 -3.06 14.90 -61.99
C ASN A 514 -3.22 16.08 -61.00
N GLY A 515 -2.19 16.30 -60.18
CA GLY A 515 -1.99 17.53 -59.40
C GLY A 515 -0.64 17.54 -58.66
N SER A 516 0.38 18.13 -59.30
CA SER A 516 1.78 18.25 -58.89
C SER A 516 2.03 18.85 -57.50
N LEU A 517 3.06 18.36 -56.78
CA LEU A 517 4.33 19.07 -56.49
C LEU A 517 5.22 18.25 -55.51
N LYS A 518 6.53 18.32 -55.76
CA LYS A 518 7.67 17.69 -55.07
C LYS A 518 7.81 18.27 -53.65
N ASP A 519 8.28 17.54 -52.63
CA ASP A 519 9.71 17.32 -52.34
C ASP A 519 9.93 16.20 -51.31
N GLY A 520 11.14 15.64 -51.31
CA GLY A 520 11.49 14.34 -50.75
C GLY A 520 11.42 14.18 -49.22
N ILE A 521 10.88 13.03 -48.82
CA ILE A 521 11.17 12.39 -47.53
C ILE A 521 11.44 10.91 -47.82
N SER A 522 12.64 10.46 -47.46
CA SER A 522 13.06 9.06 -47.42
C SER A 522 12.15 8.26 -46.47
N ASN A 523 11.19 7.52 -47.03
CA ASN A 523 10.26 6.68 -46.28
C ASN A 523 10.92 5.34 -45.88
N SER A 524 11.46 5.28 -44.66
CA SER A 524 11.49 4.02 -43.91
C SER A 524 10.15 3.84 -43.18
N ASN A 525 9.11 3.42 -43.90
CA ASN A 525 7.79 3.10 -43.34
C ASN A 525 7.88 1.80 -42.50
N LYS A 526 8.46 1.89 -41.30
CA LYS A 526 8.40 0.82 -40.28
C LYS A 526 7.00 0.89 -39.66
N GLN A 527 6.03 0.24 -40.29
CA GLN A 527 4.65 0.18 -39.79
C GLN A 527 4.66 -0.39 -38.37
N VAL A 528 4.38 0.42 -37.36
CA VAL A 528 4.38 0.00 -35.95
C VAL A 528 3.27 -1.06 -35.78
N VAL A 529 3.63 -2.26 -35.31
CA VAL A 529 2.61 -3.28 -34.95
C VAL A 529 1.91 -2.77 -33.68
N MET A 530 0.59 -2.69 -33.73
CA MET A 530 -0.23 -2.22 -32.61
C MET A 530 -1.14 -3.34 -32.10
N PHE A 531 -1.11 -3.59 -30.79
CA PHE A 531 -2.02 -4.50 -30.12
C PHE A 531 -3.36 -3.79 -29.88
N ARG A 532 -4.47 -4.40 -30.31
CA ARG A 532 -5.79 -3.77 -30.24
C ARG A 532 -6.26 -3.64 -28.79
N GLY A 533 -6.88 -2.52 -28.46
CA GLY A 533 -7.46 -2.29 -27.14
C GLY A 533 -8.58 -3.27 -26.83
N LYS A 534 -9.34 -3.71 -27.84
CA LYS A 534 -10.34 -4.79 -27.71
C LYS A 534 -9.74 -6.11 -27.25
N ASP A 535 -8.62 -6.52 -27.83
CA ASP A 535 -7.94 -7.75 -27.47
C ASP A 535 -7.39 -7.68 -26.03
N ALA A 536 -6.88 -6.51 -25.63
CA ALA A 536 -6.44 -6.27 -24.25
C ALA A 536 -7.63 -6.28 -23.28
N PHE A 537 -8.78 -5.74 -23.68
CA PHE A 537 -10.01 -5.76 -22.91
C PHE A 537 -10.56 -7.19 -22.72
N ASP A 538 -10.44 -8.05 -23.73
CA ASP A 538 -10.79 -9.47 -23.63
C ASP A 538 -9.84 -10.20 -22.66
N LEU A 539 -8.53 -9.91 -22.70
CA LEU A 539 -7.56 -10.45 -21.73
C LEU A 539 -7.88 -10.00 -20.29
N TYR A 540 -8.25 -8.74 -20.12
CA TYR A 540 -8.67 -8.18 -18.84
C TYR A 540 -9.94 -8.86 -18.31
N THR A 541 -11.01 -8.91 -19.10
CA THR A 541 -12.31 -9.44 -18.66
C THR A 541 -12.35 -10.97 -18.53
N SER A 542 -11.76 -11.69 -19.49
CA SER A 542 -11.90 -13.15 -19.58
C SER A 542 -10.82 -13.92 -18.82
N TYR A 543 -9.63 -13.34 -18.69
CA TYR A 543 -8.47 -14.00 -18.06
C TYR A 543 -7.98 -13.26 -16.82
N GLY A 544 -8.50 -12.07 -16.54
CA GLY A 544 -8.11 -11.26 -15.39
C GLY A 544 -6.73 -10.62 -15.53
N PHE A 545 -6.23 -10.40 -16.75
CA PHE A 545 -4.93 -9.77 -16.92
C PHE A 545 -5.04 -8.27 -16.69
N PRO A 546 -4.33 -7.69 -15.70
CA PRO A 546 -4.27 -6.24 -15.56
C PRO A 546 -3.75 -5.57 -16.84
N ILE A 547 -4.17 -4.34 -17.10
CA ILE A 547 -3.80 -3.64 -18.34
C ILE A 547 -2.30 -3.35 -18.43
N ASP A 548 -1.69 -2.95 -17.32
CA ASP A 548 -0.24 -2.81 -17.11
C ASP A 548 0.49 -4.13 -17.38
N LEU A 549 -0.10 -5.26 -16.98
CA LEU A 549 0.47 -6.56 -17.29
C LEU A 549 0.50 -6.79 -18.81
N VAL A 550 -0.61 -6.49 -19.50
CA VAL A 550 -0.72 -6.62 -20.96
C VAL A 550 0.22 -5.65 -21.67
N GLU A 551 0.36 -4.42 -21.18
CA GLU A 551 1.30 -3.42 -21.69
C GLU A 551 2.74 -3.92 -21.61
N ILE A 552 3.16 -4.45 -20.46
CA ILE A 552 4.47 -5.09 -20.28
C ILE A 552 4.64 -6.29 -21.25
N MET A 553 3.60 -7.11 -21.49
CA MET A 553 3.67 -8.18 -22.50
C MET A 553 3.91 -7.62 -23.91
N CYS A 554 3.31 -6.47 -24.23
CA CYS A 554 3.45 -5.83 -25.53
C CYS A 554 4.86 -5.24 -25.67
N GLU A 555 5.38 -4.55 -24.65
CA GLU A 555 6.74 -4.00 -24.59
C GLU A 555 7.79 -5.09 -24.82
N GLU A 556 7.67 -6.25 -24.14
CA GLU A 556 8.55 -7.42 -24.30
C GLU A 556 8.56 -7.96 -25.75
N LYS A 557 7.53 -7.67 -26.55
CA LYS A 557 7.43 -8.06 -27.96
C LYS A 557 7.72 -6.91 -28.92
N ASN A 558 8.14 -5.74 -28.41
CA ASN A 558 8.32 -4.51 -29.18
C ASN A 558 7.04 -4.08 -29.94
N ILE A 559 5.88 -4.23 -29.29
CA ILE A 559 4.56 -3.91 -29.82
C ILE A 559 3.94 -2.82 -28.95
N LYS A 560 3.29 -1.83 -29.56
CA LYS A 560 2.57 -0.80 -28.80
C LYS A 560 1.13 -1.24 -28.54
N LEU A 561 0.63 -1.01 -27.33
CA LEU A 561 -0.76 -1.23 -26.98
C LEU A 561 -1.61 0.00 -27.37
N ASN A 562 -2.76 -0.22 -28.01
CA ASN A 562 -3.77 0.83 -28.18
C ASN A 562 -4.52 1.03 -26.85
N ILE A 563 -3.90 1.78 -25.94
CA ILE A 563 -4.45 2.05 -24.61
C ILE A 563 -5.72 2.89 -24.67
N GLN A 564 -5.85 3.78 -25.66
CA GLN A 564 -7.03 4.62 -25.82
C GLN A 564 -8.28 3.77 -26.10
N GLU A 565 -8.19 2.83 -27.05
CA GLU A 565 -9.29 1.91 -27.36
C GLU A 565 -9.65 1.04 -26.15
N PHE A 566 -8.66 0.57 -25.38
CA PHE A 566 -8.91 -0.15 -24.13
C PHE A 566 -9.68 0.72 -23.13
N ASN A 567 -9.23 1.95 -22.90
CA ASN A 567 -9.85 2.89 -21.96
C ASN A 567 -11.30 3.21 -22.35
N ASP A 568 -11.59 3.34 -23.64
CA ASP A 568 -12.96 3.58 -24.12
C ASP A 568 -13.88 2.38 -23.86
N LEU A 569 -13.38 1.15 -24.09
CA LEU A 569 -14.12 -0.08 -23.77
C LEU A 569 -14.29 -0.26 -22.26
N PHE A 570 -13.25 0.05 -21.49
CA PHE A 570 -13.27 -0.03 -20.03
C PHE A 570 -14.27 0.95 -19.43
N LYS A 571 -14.30 2.21 -19.89
CA LYS A 571 -15.33 3.20 -19.51
C LYS A 571 -16.74 2.72 -19.84
N LYS A 572 -16.95 2.17 -21.05
CA LYS A 572 -18.26 1.58 -21.42
C LYS A 572 -18.65 0.44 -20.49
N HIS A 573 -17.71 -0.45 -20.15
CA HIS A 573 -17.95 -1.54 -19.22
C HIS A 573 -18.27 -1.03 -17.82
N GLN A 574 -17.53 -0.03 -17.30
CA GLN A 574 -17.84 0.63 -16.03
C GLN A 574 -19.25 1.21 -16.04
N LEU A 575 -19.63 1.96 -17.07
CA LEU A 575 -20.98 2.53 -17.18
C LEU A 575 -22.08 1.43 -17.17
N VAL A 576 -21.87 0.32 -17.86
CA VAL A 576 -22.81 -0.82 -17.85
C VAL A 576 -22.85 -1.50 -16.48
N SER A 577 -21.70 -1.70 -15.84
CA SER A 577 -21.60 -2.21 -14.47
C SER A 577 -22.25 -1.27 -13.47
N ASP A 578 -22.11 0.04 -13.62
CA ASP A 578 -22.70 1.07 -12.78
C ASP A 578 -24.20 1.19 -13.00
N THR A 579 -24.71 0.92 -14.22
CA THR A 579 -26.15 0.88 -14.52
C THR A 579 -26.79 -0.39 -13.93
N ASN A 580 -26.09 -1.51 -13.96
CA ASN A 580 -26.52 -2.76 -13.33
C ASN A 580 -26.37 -2.71 -11.80
N ASN A 581 -25.31 -2.08 -11.29
CA ASN A 581 -25.16 -1.74 -9.89
C ASN A 581 -26.24 -0.73 -9.48
N PHE A 582 -26.61 0.27 -10.28
CA PHE A 582 -27.74 1.17 -9.95
C PHE A 582 -29.06 0.43 -9.70
N LYS A 583 -29.24 -0.74 -10.34
CA LYS A 583 -30.38 -1.64 -10.08
C LYS A 583 -30.19 -2.58 -8.87
N ILE A 584 -28.96 -2.82 -8.43
CA ILE A 584 -28.60 -3.80 -7.38
C ILE A 584 -28.14 -3.12 -6.07
N THR A 585 -27.60 -1.90 -6.11
CA THR A 585 -27.04 -1.10 -5.02
C THR A 585 -28.01 -0.05 -4.48
N ARG A 586 -29.32 -0.36 -4.43
CA ARG A 586 -30.14 0.13 -3.31
C ARG A 586 -29.86 -0.77 -2.10
N PHE A 587 -28.64 -0.70 -1.56
CA PHE A 587 -28.46 -0.98 -0.14
C PHE A 587 -28.86 0.31 0.58
N PHE A 588 -30.06 0.28 1.16
CA PHE A 588 -30.70 1.41 1.81
C PHE A 588 -29.94 1.84 3.06
N ASP A 589 -29.20 2.95 2.99
CA ASP A 589 -29.14 3.83 4.14
C ASP A 589 -30.58 4.24 4.46
N LEU A 590 -30.98 4.09 5.72
CA LEU A 590 -32.31 4.51 6.14
C LEU A 590 -32.40 6.04 5.96
N PRO A 591 -33.28 6.56 5.08
CA PRO A 591 -33.35 7.99 4.83
C PRO A 591 -33.57 8.76 6.13
N VAL A 592 -33.02 9.97 6.25
CA VAL A 592 -33.07 10.77 7.49
C VAL A 592 -34.51 10.95 8.00
N GLU A 593 -35.46 11.09 7.09
CA GLU A 593 -36.90 11.16 7.38
C GLU A 593 -37.43 9.86 8.04
N LYS A 594 -36.98 8.69 7.56
CA LYS A 594 -37.35 7.38 8.12
C LYS A 594 -36.62 7.08 9.43
N ALA A 595 -35.41 7.58 9.62
CA ALA A 595 -34.72 7.54 10.90
C ALA A 595 -35.44 8.41 11.96
N HIS A 596 -35.99 9.56 11.55
CA HIS A 596 -36.83 10.39 12.40
C HIS A 596 -38.15 9.69 12.76
N GLU A 597 -38.83 9.07 11.77
CA GLU A 597 -40.04 8.25 11.97
C GLU A 597 -39.81 7.10 12.97
N LEU A 598 -38.67 6.41 12.94
CA LEU A 598 -38.32 5.39 13.95
C LEU A 598 -38.30 5.95 15.37
N LYS A 599 -37.75 7.14 15.55
CA LYS A 599 -37.57 7.77 16.85
C LYS A 599 -38.87 8.36 17.38
N THR A 600 -39.67 8.99 16.53
CA THR A 600 -40.88 9.74 16.96
C THR A 600 -42.15 8.90 16.92
N ILE A 601 -42.36 8.12 15.86
CA ILE A 601 -43.58 7.33 15.65
C ILE A 601 -43.44 5.94 16.28
N HIS A 602 -42.31 5.26 16.03
CA HIS A 602 -42.08 3.91 16.58
C HIS A 602 -41.41 3.90 17.96
N LYS A 603 -41.03 5.08 18.50
CA LYS A 603 -40.37 5.26 19.81
C LYS A 603 -39.11 4.39 20.01
N ILE A 604 -38.38 4.11 18.92
CA ILE A 604 -37.12 3.34 18.95
C ILE A 604 -35.95 4.33 19.08
N ASN A 605 -35.29 4.30 20.23
CA ASN A 605 -34.14 5.16 20.49
C ASN A 605 -32.90 4.72 19.71
N ALA A 606 -32.02 5.68 19.42
CA ALA A 606 -30.70 5.41 18.87
C ALA A 606 -29.91 4.48 19.81
N THR A 607 -29.04 3.66 19.22
CA THR A 607 -28.22 2.72 19.98
C THR A 607 -27.26 3.47 20.89
N ILE A 608 -27.14 3.02 22.15
CA ILE A 608 -26.21 3.58 23.12
C ILE A 608 -24.85 2.91 22.91
N ASP A 609 -23.92 3.65 22.29
CA ASP A 609 -22.62 3.14 21.86
C ASP A 609 -21.57 3.04 22.99
N ASN A 610 -21.88 3.46 24.21
CA ASN A 610 -20.92 3.46 25.33
C ASN A 610 -20.40 2.06 25.70
N HIS A 611 -21.14 1.00 25.39
CA HIS A 611 -20.73 -0.40 25.62
C HIS A 611 -19.77 -0.95 24.55
N LYS A 612 -19.43 -0.16 23.52
CA LYS A 612 -18.51 -0.53 22.44
C LYS A 612 -17.03 -0.52 22.87
N TYR A 613 -16.68 0.27 23.88
CA TYR A 613 -15.27 0.54 24.27
C TYR A 613 -14.88 0.08 25.68
N THR A 614 -15.85 -0.35 26.49
CA THR A 614 -15.61 -0.89 27.83
C THR A 614 -15.79 -2.40 27.83
N TRP A 615 -14.71 -3.13 27.52
CA TRP A 615 -14.65 -4.58 27.68
C TRP A 615 -14.17 -4.92 29.09
N ASN A 616 -15.08 -4.85 30.07
CA ASN A 616 -14.81 -5.45 31.37
C ASN A 616 -15.08 -6.96 31.24
N ASN A 617 -14.01 -7.71 30.96
CA ASN A 617 -14.04 -9.17 30.90
C ASN A 617 -14.33 -9.85 32.25
N ASN A 618 -14.73 -9.09 33.28
CA ASN A 618 -14.79 -9.54 34.67
C ASN A 618 -16.18 -9.82 35.25
N GLU A 619 -17.26 -9.89 34.45
CA GLU A 619 -18.58 -10.20 35.03
C GLU A 619 -19.39 -11.41 34.53
N PHE A 620 -19.11 -12.07 33.38
CA PHE A 620 -19.92 -13.25 32.99
C PHE A 620 -19.15 -14.33 32.17
N PRO A 621 -19.16 -15.61 32.58
CA PRO A 621 -18.59 -16.71 31.80
C PRO A 621 -19.49 -17.07 30.60
N ASN A 622 -18.93 -16.97 29.39
CA ASN A 622 -19.24 -17.65 28.11
C ASN A 622 -20.67 -18.09 27.68
N ASP A 623 -21.76 -17.69 28.34
CA ASP A 623 -23.12 -17.98 27.87
C ASP A 623 -24.09 -16.80 28.08
N LEU A 624 -23.75 -15.66 27.49
CA LEU A 624 -24.67 -14.54 27.29
C LEU A 624 -25.83 -15.00 26.38
N LYS A 625 -26.92 -15.50 26.99
CA LYS A 625 -28.24 -15.58 26.35
C LYS A 625 -28.84 -14.19 26.34
N LEU A 626 -28.56 -13.43 25.28
CA LEU A 626 -29.31 -12.21 25.03
C LEU A 626 -30.67 -12.55 24.45
N LYS A 627 -31.73 -12.07 25.10
CA LYS A 627 -33.02 -11.92 24.43
C LYS A 627 -32.92 -10.69 23.53
N THR A 628 -32.78 -10.93 22.23
CA THR A 628 -32.87 -9.89 21.20
C THR A 628 -34.29 -9.81 20.68
N VAL A 629 -34.87 -8.61 20.68
CA VAL A 629 -36.19 -8.34 20.09
C VAL A 629 -35.97 -7.48 18.86
N VAL A 630 -36.43 -7.95 17.70
CA VAL A 630 -36.45 -7.13 16.48
C VAL A 630 -37.52 -6.06 16.68
N LYS A 631 -37.13 -4.78 16.62
CA LYS A 631 -38.02 -3.65 16.91
C LYS A 631 -38.74 -3.09 15.68
N ALA A 632 -38.12 -3.18 14.51
CA ALA A 632 -38.69 -2.76 13.23
C ALA A 632 -37.98 -3.46 12.07
N ILE A 633 -38.66 -3.60 10.93
CA ILE A 633 -38.09 -4.10 9.67
C ILE A 633 -38.46 -3.12 8.57
N TYR A 634 -37.47 -2.70 7.80
CA TYR A 634 -37.62 -1.76 6.68
C TYR A 634 -37.42 -2.52 5.37
N ASP A 635 -38.37 -2.40 4.45
CA ASP A 635 -38.35 -3.10 3.16
C ASP A 635 -37.71 -2.28 2.02
N GLY A 636 -37.23 -1.06 2.33
CA GLY A 636 -36.74 -0.10 1.34
C GLY A 636 -37.74 1.00 0.97
N ASN A 637 -38.98 0.94 1.47
CA ASN A 637 -39.99 1.97 1.25
C ASN A 637 -40.74 2.34 2.54
N SER A 638 -41.10 1.35 3.37
CA SER A 638 -41.87 1.55 4.60
C SER A 638 -41.49 0.57 5.71
N PHE A 639 -41.88 0.86 6.96
CA PHE A 639 -41.75 -0.10 8.07
C PHE A 639 -42.89 -1.12 8.03
N LEU A 640 -42.53 -2.40 8.06
CA LEU A 640 -43.51 -3.49 8.03
C LEU A 640 -44.25 -3.56 9.38
N LYS A 641 -45.58 -3.58 9.33
CA LYS A 641 -46.43 -3.66 10.54
C LYS A 641 -46.51 -5.08 11.11
N ASN A 642 -46.62 -6.10 10.25
CA ASN A 642 -46.74 -7.51 10.62
C ASN A 642 -45.94 -8.40 9.65
N ILE A 643 -45.52 -9.57 10.10
CA ILE A 643 -44.93 -10.63 9.26
C ILE A 643 -45.79 -11.88 9.42
N THR A 644 -46.34 -12.41 8.33
CA THR A 644 -47.07 -13.68 8.33
C THR A 644 -46.16 -14.80 7.83
N PHE A 645 -46.11 -15.90 8.57
CA PHE A 645 -45.41 -17.12 8.16
C PHE A 645 -46.41 -18.09 7.53
N SER A 646 -46.16 -18.54 6.30
CA SER A 646 -46.90 -19.64 5.69
C SER A 646 -46.50 -20.95 6.38
N ASN A 647 -47.47 -21.55 7.07
CA ASN A 647 -47.33 -22.79 7.83
C ASN A 647 -47.01 -23.99 6.92
N ASP A 648 -45.73 -24.35 6.78
CA ASP A 648 -45.35 -25.75 6.63
C ASP A 648 -44.45 -26.18 7.79
N LYS A 649 -44.98 -27.15 8.54
CA LYS A 649 -44.70 -27.44 9.95
C LYS A 649 -43.38 -28.18 10.18
N ARG A 650 -42.57 -27.69 11.13
CA ARG A 650 -42.53 -28.24 12.51
C ARG A 650 -41.74 -27.33 13.49
N SER A 651 -42.55 -26.60 14.28
CA SER A 651 -42.44 -26.25 15.71
C SER A 651 -41.12 -25.71 16.28
N ASN A 652 -41.15 -24.44 16.72
CA ASN A 652 -41.19 -24.08 18.15
C ASN A 652 -41.83 -22.68 18.35
N SER A 653 -42.68 -22.57 19.36
CA SER A 653 -43.71 -21.56 19.60
C SER A 653 -43.20 -20.18 20.06
N ILE A 654 -44.01 -19.17 19.79
CA ILE A 654 -44.02 -17.86 20.46
C ILE A 654 -45.11 -17.94 21.53
N ASP A 655 -44.76 -17.79 22.80
CA ASP A 655 -45.75 -17.70 23.87
C ASP A 655 -46.57 -16.41 23.73
N SER A 656 -47.88 -16.59 23.58
CA SER A 656 -48.90 -15.57 23.75
C SER A 656 -49.29 -15.52 25.22
N GLU A 657 -48.91 -14.47 25.94
CA GLU A 657 -49.60 -14.11 27.18
C GLU A 657 -50.92 -13.42 26.81
N GLN A 658 -52.03 -14.11 27.08
CA GLN A 658 -53.34 -13.51 27.23
C GLN A 658 -53.30 -12.58 28.45
N SER A 659 -53.66 -11.31 28.27
CA SER A 659 -54.22 -10.50 29.35
C SER A 659 -55.42 -9.71 28.82
N ASN A 660 -56.61 -10.24 29.07
CA ASN A 660 -57.84 -9.45 29.02
C ASN A 660 -57.86 -8.55 30.25
N SER A 661 -57.73 -7.24 30.07
CA SER A 661 -58.62 -6.24 30.67
C SER A 661 -58.14 -4.81 30.37
N ASN A 662 -58.96 -4.11 29.61
CA ASN A 662 -59.32 -2.70 29.72
C ASN A 662 -58.26 -1.58 29.82
N SER A 663 -58.54 -0.62 28.94
CA SER A 663 -58.40 0.84 29.08
C SER A 663 -57.10 1.50 28.61
N ASN A 664 -57.30 2.26 27.53
CA ASN A 664 -56.73 3.56 27.22
C ASN A 664 -55.23 3.70 26.90
N ASN A 665 -55.05 4.26 25.70
CA ASN A 665 -53.99 5.15 25.23
C ASN A 665 -52.71 4.54 24.64
N THR A 666 -52.67 4.67 23.30
CA THR A 666 -51.55 5.05 22.41
C THR A 666 -50.31 4.17 22.29
#